data_AF-A0A0F9H3C1-F1
#
_entry.id   AF-A0A0F9H3C1-F1
#
_cell.length_a   1.000
_cell.length_b   1.000
_cell.length_c   1.000
_cell.angle_alpha   90.00
_cell.angle_beta   90.00
_cell.angle_gamma   90.00
#
_symmetry.space_group_name_H-M   'P 1'
#
loop_
_entity.id
_entity.type
_entity.pdbx_description
1 polymer ?
#
loop_
_entity_poly.entity_id
_entity_poly.type
_entity_poly.pdbx_seq_one_letter_code
_entity_poly.pdbx_strand_id
1 'polypeptide(L)'
;VIRSKITKQLKTREKGITLKPGTGTKIVATGGKPSRAQLEALTEQRLTKIRRNDDTNILIDYYTTLEKIPGTCMPDGTCHDIVVTPASFNERIKSVEVQGGDRVMYGYYANPGDNRYYLNKVLKGNKTWKYKYGEGTPKDKKSYRDEGTEWPVYNGPRLLTEVTLPGGGSIEYTYKVFKKMRNDPYNENMKLQKKVINDGTTNIDTWIFNYEDDRYTSNDGSYNSKDVIKTTIVRGLDKTVQLFSDDKSFDHGRLLQETTKSFDTSKTFSVTKEVEYTYGLVANIGDFTFLDFPEEVSDSLTSKVKLTKQVITQDGNDYITKYISHDLYGKPTKVQETFNERSKFTKLSYHNETENSWLLGLPTTIQVSDTDSNYLTVSETIYHNDSTSEGAYAGLGLPYEQREFGRWVKRFTEYDSKGNLAREEYNIAKTTGEGNQFTSYSRYKRGIARTVSVPARNAAGEISKSLTVDNNGRVTKEIDFNGVTTKFSYAYGGSLQGINYAEDSITGNDWYDTLYTWDFTTATSPKRIIEYCNLNKNSNRCDNTSVHSITETYDGLMRLKTLEETDGDKTRSKNYKYDKNGKQIFESYWSSSNGISTTYDGLSRVLKVAKSGLGEANYAYLQGNKIQLTDAENNTTTTTYQAFGSPSYERAIEIKSPESVTTTIEIDVFGLTHSIAQEGLTKAGAFKTITENRYYDEHKQLCLTTRPDVR
;
A
#
# COMPACT_ATOMS: atom_id res chain seq x y z
N VAL A 1 -15.27 3.73 21.04
CA VAL A 1 -15.96 4.67 20.13
C VAL A 1 -16.90 3.96 19.12
N ILE A 2 -16.53 2.84 18.50
CA ILE A 2 -17.44 2.07 17.62
C ILE A 2 -18.61 1.41 18.41
N ARG A 3 -18.38 1.02 19.67
CA ARG A 3 -19.41 0.43 20.54
C ARG A 3 -20.49 1.41 21.02
N SER A 4 -20.26 2.73 21.01
CA SER A 4 -21.29 3.72 21.44
C SER A 4 -22.09 4.32 20.28
N LYS A 5 -21.55 4.34 19.05
CA LYS A 5 -22.28 4.81 17.86
C LYS A 5 -23.35 3.82 17.38
N ILE A 6 -23.13 2.51 17.54
CA ILE A 6 -24.12 1.48 17.17
C ILE A 6 -25.34 1.53 18.10
N THR A 7 -25.13 1.73 19.40
CA THR A 7 -26.23 1.76 20.39
C THR A 7 -27.08 3.03 20.31
N LYS A 8 -26.54 4.15 19.81
CA LYS A 8 -27.27 5.42 19.71
C LYS A 8 -28.07 5.56 18.41
N GLN A 9 -27.61 4.98 17.28
CA GLN A 9 -28.37 4.95 16.03
C GLN A 9 -29.57 3.98 16.06
N LEU A 10 -29.55 2.96 16.91
CA LEU A 10 -30.67 2.03 17.06
C LEU A 10 -31.88 2.63 17.82
N LYS A 11 -31.72 3.77 18.51
CA LYS A 11 -32.83 4.42 19.25
C LYS A 11 -33.57 5.52 18.49
N THR A 12 -33.17 5.89 17.27
CA THR A 12 -33.74 7.05 16.54
C THR A 12 -34.27 6.76 15.13
N ARG A 13 -34.35 5.49 14.72
CA ARG A 13 -35.04 5.10 13.47
C ARG A 13 -36.01 3.94 13.68
N GLU A 14 -36.96 4.12 14.59
CA GLU A 14 -38.24 3.40 14.52
C GLU A 14 -39.13 4.07 13.47
N LYS A 15 -38.93 3.71 12.20
CA LYS A 15 -39.93 3.73 11.12
C LYS A 15 -39.24 3.25 9.83
N GLY A 16 -39.49 2.00 9.46
CA GLY A 16 -39.27 1.54 8.07
C GLY A 16 -38.39 0.30 7.82
N ILE A 17 -37.91 -0.43 8.84
CA ILE A 17 -37.25 -1.74 8.60
C ILE A 17 -38.23 -2.86 8.92
N THR A 18 -38.88 -3.40 7.90
CA THR A 18 -39.65 -4.64 8.02
C THR A 18 -38.68 -5.83 8.04
N LEU A 19 -38.32 -6.29 9.23
CA LEU A 19 -37.75 -7.62 9.42
C LEU A 19 -38.85 -8.65 9.14
N LYS A 20 -38.80 -9.32 7.98
CA LYS A 20 -39.62 -10.52 7.76
C LYS A 20 -38.91 -11.74 8.36
N PRO A 21 -39.52 -12.49 9.31
CA PRO A 21 -39.01 -13.78 9.74
C PRO A 21 -39.27 -14.81 8.63
N GLY A 22 -38.21 -15.41 8.10
CA GLY A 22 -38.30 -16.52 7.16
C GLY A 22 -38.18 -17.86 7.87
N THR A 23 -39.33 -18.55 7.97
CA THR A 23 -39.52 -20.03 8.09
C THR A 23 -38.58 -20.82 9.02
N GLY A 24 -39.03 -21.02 10.25
CA GLY A 24 -38.63 -22.08 11.17
C GLY A 24 -39.72 -22.24 12.24
N THR A 25 -40.46 -23.35 12.15
CA THR A 25 -41.44 -23.95 13.10
C THR A 25 -42.12 -23.03 14.13
N LYS A 26 -43.42 -22.75 13.92
CA LYS A 26 -44.32 -22.31 15.00
C LYS A 26 -44.38 -23.41 16.08
N ILE A 27 -43.92 -23.12 17.29
CA ILE A 27 -44.37 -23.84 18.48
C ILE A 27 -45.27 -22.89 19.26
N VAL A 28 -46.55 -23.26 19.34
CA VAL A 28 -47.53 -22.65 20.22
C VAL A 28 -47.06 -22.86 21.66
N ALA A 29 -46.88 -21.77 22.41
CA ALA A 29 -46.56 -21.84 23.83
C ALA A 29 -47.78 -22.34 24.62
N THR A 30 -47.88 -23.64 24.87
CA THR A 30 -48.64 -24.16 25.99
C THR A 30 -47.75 -24.12 27.23
N GLY A 31 -48.21 -23.43 28.27
CA GLY A 31 -47.43 -23.05 29.45
C GLY A 31 -46.63 -24.19 30.09
N GLY A 32 -45.30 -24.07 30.01
CA GLY A 32 -44.33 -24.88 30.72
C GLY A 32 -42.94 -24.26 30.55
N LYS A 33 -42.14 -24.19 31.62
CA LYS A 33 -40.74 -23.74 31.52
C LYS A 33 -40.00 -24.62 30.49
N PRO A 34 -39.24 -24.04 29.56
CA PRO A 34 -38.52 -24.83 28.56
C PRO A 34 -37.54 -25.79 29.25
N SER A 35 -37.48 -27.03 28.77
CA SER A 35 -36.53 -28.04 29.26
C SER A 35 -35.10 -27.60 28.95
N ARG A 36 -34.11 -28.16 29.67
CA ARG A 36 -32.68 -27.91 29.39
C ARG A 36 -32.31 -28.20 27.93
N ALA A 37 -32.93 -29.22 27.32
CA ALA A 37 -32.78 -29.53 25.90
C ALA A 37 -33.39 -28.46 24.97
N GLN A 38 -34.51 -27.82 25.38
CA GLN A 38 -35.11 -26.70 24.64
C GLN A 38 -34.28 -25.40 24.79
N LEU A 39 -33.63 -25.20 25.93
CA LEU A 39 -32.64 -24.14 26.15
C LEU A 39 -31.32 -24.40 25.38
N GLU A 40 -30.90 -25.67 25.28
CA GLU A 40 -29.75 -26.11 24.47
C GLU A 40 -30.03 -25.93 22.97
N ALA A 41 -31.28 -26.14 22.50
CA ALA A 41 -31.71 -25.81 21.15
C ALA A 41 -31.84 -24.29 20.88
N LEU A 42 -32.14 -23.48 21.90
CA LEU A 42 -32.17 -22.01 21.83
C LEU A 42 -30.78 -21.36 21.88
N THR A 43 -29.73 -22.15 22.11
CA THR A 43 -28.32 -21.72 21.97
C THR A 43 -27.85 -21.90 20.53
N GLU A 44 -28.73 -21.59 19.57
CA GLU A 44 -28.43 -21.60 18.14
C GLU A 44 -27.28 -20.61 17.86
N GLN A 45 -26.32 -21.08 17.05
CA GLN A 45 -25.26 -20.30 16.41
C GLN A 45 -25.70 -18.85 16.22
N ARG A 46 -24.96 -17.90 16.81
CA ARG A 46 -25.22 -16.47 16.64
C ARG A 46 -24.76 -16.03 15.24
N LEU A 47 -25.28 -16.64 14.19
CA LEU A 47 -24.99 -16.34 12.79
C LEU A 47 -25.52 -14.95 12.49
N THR A 48 -24.61 -13.98 12.38
CA THR A 48 -24.97 -12.66 11.89
C THR A 48 -24.93 -12.71 10.37
N LYS A 49 -26.10 -12.54 9.75
CA LYS A 49 -26.26 -12.45 8.31
C LYS A 49 -26.30 -10.98 7.91
N ILE A 50 -25.23 -10.51 7.27
CA ILE A 50 -25.20 -9.15 6.71
C ILE A 50 -25.57 -9.27 5.23
N ARG A 51 -26.76 -8.76 4.88
CA ARG A 51 -27.21 -8.70 3.49
C ARG A 51 -26.50 -7.57 2.78
N ARG A 52 -25.87 -7.86 1.64
CA ARG A 52 -25.24 -6.85 0.78
C ARG A 52 -26.19 -6.37 -0.32
N ASN A 53 -25.88 -5.22 -0.92
CA ASN A 53 -26.65 -4.58 -2.00
C ASN A 53 -26.64 -5.35 -3.34
N ASP A 54 -25.96 -6.49 -3.40
CA ASP A 54 -25.91 -7.41 -4.55
C ASP A 54 -26.57 -8.77 -4.22
N ASP A 55 -27.39 -8.82 -3.16
CA ASP A 55 -28.13 -9.99 -2.67
C ASP A 55 -27.28 -11.18 -2.21
N THR A 56 -25.96 -11.04 -2.19
CA THR A 56 -25.07 -11.99 -1.53
C THR A 56 -24.98 -11.67 -0.03
N ASN A 57 -24.79 -12.69 0.79
CA ASN A 57 -24.72 -12.53 2.24
C ASN A 57 -23.29 -12.71 2.74
N ILE A 58 -22.90 -11.90 3.72
CA ILE A 58 -21.76 -12.20 4.58
C ILE A 58 -22.31 -12.94 5.80
N LEU A 59 -21.77 -14.13 6.02
CA LEU A 59 -22.07 -14.97 7.16
C LEU A 59 -20.96 -14.80 8.18
N ILE A 60 -21.31 -14.33 9.37
CA ILE A 60 -20.37 -14.23 10.50
C ILE A 60 -20.81 -15.25 11.53
N ASP A 61 -19.94 -16.23 11.76
CA ASP A 61 -20.13 -17.26 12.79
C ASP A 61 -19.32 -16.88 14.04
N TYR A 62 -19.88 -17.16 15.20
CA TYR A 62 -19.29 -16.85 16.50
C TYR A 62 -19.17 -18.13 17.33
N TYR A 63 -18.18 -18.18 18.21
CA TYR A 63 -18.09 -19.27 19.17
C TYR A 63 -19.28 -19.26 20.14
N THR A 64 -19.75 -20.44 20.56
CA THR A 64 -20.84 -20.62 21.54
C THR A 64 -20.37 -21.40 22.77
N THR A 65 -21.17 -21.39 23.84
CA THR A 65 -20.83 -21.95 25.17
C THR A 65 -20.57 -23.45 25.24
N LEU A 66 -20.81 -24.20 24.16
CA LEU A 66 -20.87 -25.67 24.20
C LEU A 66 -19.95 -26.37 23.18
N GLU A 67 -18.98 -25.68 22.59
CA GLU A 67 -18.01 -26.35 21.72
C GLU A 67 -16.80 -26.86 22.53
N LYS A 68 -16.61 -28.19 22.55
CA LYS A 68 -15.33 -28.80 22.94
C LYS A 68 -14.26 -28.31 21.98
N ILE A 69 -13.31 -27.54 22.49
CA ILE A 69 -12.09 -27.20 21.75
C ILE A 69 -11.14 -28.40 21.89
N PRO A 70 -10.60 -28.97 20.80
CA PRO A 70 -9.54 -29.97 20.91
C PRO A 70 -8.36 -29.36 21.66
N GLY A 71 -8.10 -29.84 22.87
CA GLY A 71 -6.92 -29.46 23.64
C GLY A 71 -5.65 -29.88 22.90
N THR A 72 -4.57 -29.13 23.10
CA THR A 72 -3.22 -29.54 22.72
C THR A 72 -2.90 -30.89 23.37
N CYS A 73 -2.60 -31.89 22.54
CA CYS A 73 -2.03 -33.14 23.03
C CYS A 73 -0.55 -32.93 23.36
N MET A 74 -0.12 -33.39 24.53
CA MET A 74 1.29 -33.42 24.89
C MET A 74 2.00 -34.56 24.10
N PRO A 75 3.34 -34.50 23.93
CA PRO A 75 4.11 -35.53 23.22
C PRO A 75 4.01 -36.94 23.84
N ASP A 76 3.54 -37.05 25.09
CA ASP A 76 3.31 -38.31 25.79
C ASP A 76 1.95 -38.96 25.47
N GLY A 77 1.16 -38.36 24.56
CA GLY A 77 -0.13 -38.88 24.13
C GLY A 77 -1.31 -38.53 25.05
N THR A 78 -1.10 -37.74 26.10
CA THR A 78 -2.22 -37.23 26.92
C THR A 78 -2.86 -36.01 26.26
N CYS A 79 -4.17 -36.11 25.99
CA CYS A 79 -4.99 -35.01 25.50
C CYS A 79 -6.00 -34.64 26.60
N HIS A 80 -5.95 -33.38 27.08
CA HIS A 80 -6.91 -32.87 28.06
C HIS A 80 -8.01 -32.05 27.36
N ASP A 81 -9.26 -32.48 27.52
CA ASP A 81 -10.45 -31.69 27.14
C ASP A 81 -10.59 -30.50 28.11
N ILE A 82 -10.49 -29.27 27.62
CA ILE A 82 -10.78 -28.07 28.43
C ILE A 82 -12.29 -27.79 28.33
N VAL A 83 -13.01 -28.02 29.43
CA VAL A 83 -14.39 -27.53 29.58
C VAL A 83 -14.32 -26.06 29.97
N VAL A 84 -14.57 -25.16 29.02
CA VAL A 84 -14.66 -23.72 29.28
C VAL A 84 -16.11 -23.36 29.59
N THR A 85 -16.34 -22.67 30.71
CA THR A 85 -17.58 -21.91 30.97
C THR A 85 -17.41 -20.48 30.43
N PRO A 86 -18.13 -20.03 29.38
CA PRO A 86 -17.87 -18.69 28.85
C PRO A 86 -19.10 -17.79 28.78
N ALA A 87 -19.13 -16.74 29.59
CA ALA A 87 -19.84 -15.51 29.22
C ALA A 87 -18.96 -14.59 28.32
N SER A 88 -17.63 -14.81 28.29
CA SER A 88 -16.64 -13.93 27.62
C SER A 88 -16.08 -14.47 26.28
N PHE A 89 -16.31 -15.74 25.94
CA PHE A 89 -15.89 -16.35 24.66
C PHE A 89 -16.95 -16.15 23.55
N ASN A 90 -18.24 -16.03 23.93
CA ASN A 90 -19.40 -16.07 23.02
C ASN A 90 -19.56 -14.87 22.07
N GLU A 91 -18.66 -13.89 22.13
CA GLU A 91 -18.69 -12.71 21.25
C GLU A 91 -17.55 -12.69 20.23
N ARG A 92 -16.73 -13.75 20.18
CA ARG A 92 -15.58 -13.80 19.26
C ARG A 92 -15.97 -14.42 17.93
N ILE A 93 -15.56 -13.75 16.86
CA ILE A 93 -15.76 -14.20 15.49
C ILE A 93 -14.96 -15.49 15.29
N LYS A 94 -15.64 -16.58 14.96
CA LYS A 94 -15.08 -17.89 14.59
C LYS A 94 -14.76 -17.96 13.11
N SER A 95 -15.66 -17.42 12.28
CA SER A 95 -15.41 -17.31 10.85
C SER A 95 -16.20 -16.19 10.19
N VAL A 96 -15.64 -15.66 9.11
CA VAL A 96 -16.34 -14.78 8.18
C VAL A 96 -16.32 -15.46 6.82
N GLU A 97 -17.50 -15.61 6.22
CA GLU A 97 -17.69 -16.26 4.93
C GLU A 97 -18.55 -15.38 4.03
N VAL A 98 -18.17 -15.28 2.76
CA VAL A 98 -19.10 -14.82 1.73
C VAL A 98 -19.92 -16.01 1.28
N GLN A 99 -21.24 -15.96 1.38
CA GLN A 99 -22.10 -17.09 1.02
C GLN A 99 -21.81 -17.59 -0.40
N GLY A 100 -21.39 -18.85 -0.53
CA GLY A 100 -20.97 -19.45 -1.80
C GLY A 100 -19.61 -18.94 -2.29
N GLY A 101 -18.74 -18.51 -1.38
CA GLY A 101 -17.41 -17.96 -1.65
C GLY A 101 -16.37 -18.40 -0.61
N ASP A 102 -15.37 -17.57 -0.39
CA ASP A 102 -14.27 -17.86 0.52
C ASP A 102 -14.67 -17.70 1.99
N ARG A 103 -14.04 -18.53 2.83
CA ARG A 103 -14.16 -18.50 4.28
C ARG A 103 -12.81 -18.16 4.92
N VAL A 104 -12.84 -17.26 5.91
CA VAL A 104 -11.73 -16.96 6.80
C VAL A 104 -12.08 -17.47 8.19
N MET A 105 -11.18 -18.24 8.79
CA MET A 105 -11.34 -18.82 10.13
C MET A 105 -10.44 -18.10 11.12
N TYR A 106 -10.92 -17.95 12.36
CA TYR A 106 -10.20 -17.30 13.45
C TYR A 106 -10.16 -18.25 14.64
N GLY A 107 -8.98 -18.54 15.15
CA GLY A 107 -8.77 -19.33 16.36
C GLY A 107 -8.27 -18.46 17.51
N TYR A 108 -8.69 -18.78 18.74
CA TYR A 108 -8.28 -18.08 19.95
C TYR A 108 -7.78 -19.07 21.00
N TYR A 109 -6.96 -18.59 21.94
CA TYR A 109 -6.53 -19.36 23.11
C TYR A 109 -6.73 -18.52 24.37
N ALA A 110 -6.97 -19.19 25.50
CA ALA A 110 -6.94 -18.54 26.81
C ALA A 110 -5.47 -18.31 27.20
N ASN A 111 -5.06 -17.05 27.36
CA ASN A 111 -3.71 -16.74 27.77
C ASN A 111 -3.54 -17.09 29.25
N PRO A 112 -2.56 -17.94 29.62
CA PRO A 112 -2.35 -18.34 31.01
C PRO A 112 -2.01 -17.16 31.95
N GLY A 113 -1.51 -16.05 31.40
CA GLY A 113 -1.09 -14.89 32.17
C GLY A 113 -2.22 -13.98 32.67
N ASP A 114 -3.38 -13.96 32.01
CA ASP A 114 -4.53 -13.15 32.45
C ASP A 114 -5.92 -13.77 32.23
N ASN A 115 -5.97 -15.04 31.80
CA ASN A 115 -7.18 -15.80 31.49
C ASN A 115 -8.11 -15.11 30.47
N ARG A 116 -7.60 -14.17 29.67
CA ARG A 116 -8.35 -13.59 28.55
C ARG A 116 -8.02 -14.35 27.28
N TYR A 117 -8.96 -14.30 26.34
CA TYR A 117 -8.77 -14.90 25.03
C TYR A 117 -8.03 -13.96 24.10
N TYR A 118 -7.05 -14.47 23.37
CA TYR A 118 -6.32 -13.73 22.34
C TYR A 118 -6.38 -14.48 21.02
N LEU A 119 -6.32 -13.74 19.92
CA LEU A 119 -6.29 -14.32 18.58
C LEU A 119 -5.03 -15.18 18.48
N ASN A 120 -5.15 -16.47 18.29
CA ASN A 120 -4.01 -17.38 18.14
C ASN A 120 -3.62 -17.55 16.67
N LYS A 121 -4.64 -17.66 15.80
CA LYS A 121 -4.42 -17.96 14.38
C LYS A 121 -5.53 -17.41 13.51
N VAL A 122 -5.18 -17.11 12.27
CA VAL A 122 -6.12 -16.82 11.18
C VAL A 122 -5.83 -17.81 10.05
N LEU A 123 -6.85 -18.45 9.50
CA LEU A 123 -6.72 -19.34 8.35
C LEU A 123 -7.52 -18.84 7.16
N LYS A 124 -6.90 -18.87 5.98
CA LYS A 124 -7.56 -18.58 4.69
C LYS A 124 -6.98 -19.52 3.64
N GLY A 125 -7.76 -20.50 3.20
CA GLY A 125 -7.23 -21.55 2.33
C GLY A 125 -6.17 -22.40 3.02
N ASN A 126 -5.04 -22.62 2.35
CA ASN A 126 -3.84 -23.25 2.88
C ASN A 126 -2.93 -22.30 3.67
N LYS A 127 -3.27 -21.01 3.79
CA LYS A 127 -2.46 -20.01 4.48
C LYS A 127 -2.87 -19.88 5.95
N THR A 128 -1.88 -19.90 6.84
CA THR A 128 -2.09 -19.73 8.29
C THR A 128 -1.19 -18.63 8.82
N TRP A 129 -1.78 -17.63 9.47
CA TRP A 129 -1.07 -16.66 10.31
C TRP A 129 -1.19 -17.11 11.75
N LYS A 130 -0.10 -17.06 12.51
CA LYS A 130 -0.10 -17.37 13.95
C LYS A 130 0.34 -16.14 14.73
N TYR A 131 -0.21 -15.99 15.93
CA TYR A 131 0.00 -14.85 16.80
C TYR A 131 0.26 -15.38 18.20
N LYS A 132 1.35 -14.89 18.82
CA LYS A 132 1.66 -15.17 20.22
C LYS A 132 1.69 -13.88 21.01
N TYR A 133 1.28 -13.99 22.26
CA TYR A 133 1.29 -12.91 23.23
C TYR A 133 2.17 -13.30 24.41
N GLY A 134 2.60 -12.33 25.21
CA GLY A 134 3.30 -12.62 26.47
C GLY A 134 2.49 -13.57 27.37
N GLU A 135 3.14 -14.34 28.23
CA GLU A 135 2.48 -15.36 29.09
C GLU A 135 2.77 -15.16 30.59
N GLY A 136 3.33 -13.99 30.97
CA GLY A 136 3.65 -13.67 32.36
C GLY A 136 2.45 -13.69 33.30
N THR A 137 2.66 -14.08 34.56
CA THR A 137 1.59 -14.28 35.56
C THR A 137 0.95 -12.95 35.99
N PRO A 138 -0.24 -12.96 36.61
CA PRO A 138 -0.83 -11.77 37.23
C PRO A 138 0.03 -11.11 38.33
N LYS A 139 1.08 -11.78 38.84
CA LYS A 139 2.05 -11.18 39.76
C LYS A 139 3.14 -10.38 39.03
N ASP A 140 3.30 -10.60 37.73
CA ASP A 140 4.05 -9.75 36.81
C ASP A 140 3.22 -8.54 36.34
N LYS A 141 2.03 -8.32 36.94
CA LYS A 141 1.34 -7.02 36.96
C LYS A 141 2.09 -6.04 37.87
N LYS A 142 3.39 -5.85 37.64
CA LYS A 142 4.03 -4.63 38.12
C LYS A 142 3.28 -3.50 37.46
N SER A 143 2.65 -2.69 38.30
CA SER A 143 1.91 -1.53 37.86
C SER A 143 2.87 -0.66 37.06
N TYR A 144 2.35 0.03 36.05
CA TYR A 144 3.03 1.16 35.38
C TYR A 144 3.59 2.22 36.37
N ARG A 145 3.24 2.10 37.67
CA ARG A 145 3.65 2.95 38.79
C ARG A 145 4.84 2.46 39.63
N ASP A 146 5.39 1.26 39.40
CA ASP A 146 6.49 0.75 40.23
C ASP A 146 7.86 1.12 39.62
N GLU A 147 8.32 2.34 39.92
CA GLU A 147 9.60 2.89 39.47
C GLU A 147 10.81 2.20 40.12
N GLY A 148 11.91 2.11 39.36
CA GLY A 148 13.20 1.55 39.81
C GLY A 148 14.22 1.53 38.66
N THR A 149 15.49 1.73 38.99
CA THR A 149 16.57 1.99 38.02
C THR A 149 17.12 0.74 37.31
N GLU A 150 16.55 -0.44 37.54
CA GLU A 150 17.08 -1.75 37.09
C GLU A 150 16.06 -2.66 36.36
N TRP A 151 15.00 -2.12 35.74
CA TRP A 151 13.92 -2.99 35.24
C TRP A 151 14.21 -3.67 33.87
N PRO A 152 14.05 -5.01 33.78
CA PRO A 152 14.28 -5.79 32.57
C PRO A 152 13.12 -5.70 31.58
N VAL A 153 13.36 -6.20 30.36
CA VAL A 153 12.37 -6.46 29.29
C VAL A 153 10.99 -6.86 29.84
N TYR A 154 9.92 -6.22 29.35
CA TYR A 154 8.54 -6.49 29.76
C TYR A 154 7.71 -7.06 28.61
N ASN A 155 7.37 -8.34 28.69
CA ASN A 155 6.46 -9.01 27.75
C ASN A 155 5.20 -9.46 28.50
N GLY A 156 4.46 -8.51 29.07
CA GLY A 156 3.22 -8.79 29.80
C GLY A 156 2.15 -9.47 28.93
N PRO A 157 1.11 -10.06 29.54
CA PRO A 157 0.20 -11.00 28.87
C PRO A 157 -0.68 -10.42 27.75
N ARG A 158 -0.65 -9.09 27.57
CA ARG A 158 -1.48 -8.36 26.60
C ARG A 158 -0.72 -7.92 25.36
N LEU A 159 0.58 -8.16 25.31
CA LEU A 159 1.45 -7.68 24.25
C LEU A 159 1.66 -8.76 23.22
N LEU A 160 1.48 -8.41 21.95
CA LEU A 160 1.83 -9.28 20.83
C LEU A 160 3.36 -9.41 20.80
N THR A 161 3.87 -10.63 20.95
CA THR A 161 5.30 -10.94 21.03
C THR A 161 5.81 -11.63 19.77
N GLU A 162 4.94 -12.30 19.01
CA GLU A 162 5.33 -12.94 17.75
C GLU A 162 4.15 -12.98 16.77
N VAL A 163 4.45 -12.75 15.48
CA VAL A 163 3.57 -13.08 14.36
C VAL A 163 4.32 -14.03 13.43
N THR A 164 3.80 -15.24 13.23
CA THR A 164 4.29 -16.18 12.21
C THR A 164 3.46 -16.04 10.94
N LEU A 165 4.12 -15.84 9.81
CA LEU A 165 3.53 -15.71 8.48
C LEU A 165 3.19 -17.08 7.88
N PRO A 166 2.33 -17.14 6.84
CA PRO A 166 2.03 -18.39 6.14
C PRO A 166 3.25 -19.07 5.52
N GLY A 167 4.24 -18.28 5.11
CA GLY A 167 5.53 -18.78 4.65
C GLY A 167 6.47 -19.17 5.79
N GLY A 168 6.04 -19.27 7.04
CA GLY A 168 6.92 -19.71 8.14
C GLY A 168 7.93 -18.68 8.64
N GLY A 169 8.12 -17.54 7.96
CA GLY A 169 8.85 -16.40 8.51
C GLY A 169 8.12 -15.80 9.72
N SER A 170 8.85 -15.13 10.60
CA SER A 170 8.29 -14.57 11.83
C SER A 170 8.70 -13.12 12.06
N ILE A 171 7.87 -12.42 12.84
CA ILE A 171 8.13 -11.08 13.35
C ILE A 171 8.01 -11.14 14.86
N GLU A 172 9.11 -10.94 15.56
CA GLU A 172 9.16 -10.95 17.01
C GLU A 172 9.21 -9.52 17.56
N TYR A 173 8.55 -9.30 18.69
CA TYR A 173 8.47 -8.00 19.36
C TYR A 173 8.89 -8.13 20.82
N THR A 174 9.62 -7.13 21.30
CA THR A 174 10.00 -7.00 22.71
C THR A 174 9.72 -5.59 23.16
N TYR A 175 9.16 -5.44 24.35
CA TYR A 175 8.78 -4.14 24.92
C TYR A 175 9.61 -3.85 26.17
N LYS A 176 9.75 -2.56 26.46
CA LYS A 176 10.47 -2.06 27.63
C LYS A 176 9.72 -0.86 28.20
N VAL A 177 9.79 -0.70 29.51
CA VAL A 177 9.36 0.53 30.19
C VAL A 177 10.49 1.56 30.08
N PHE A 178 10.22 2.68 29.42
CA PHE A 178 11.13 3.81 29.30
C PHE A 178 10.91 4.79 30.46
N LYS A 179 11.79 5.80 30.60
CA LYS A 179 11.57 6.87 31.58
C LYS A 179 10.26 7.61 31.27
N LYS A 180 9.63 8.15 32.32
CA LYS A 180 8.42 8.96 32.20
C LYS A 180 8.64 10.12 31.22
N MET A 181 7.72 10.26 30.26
CA MET A 181 7.63 11.42 29.38
C MET A 181 6.77 12.50 30.04
N ARG A 182 7.16 13.77 29.93
CA ARG A 182 6.62 14.84 30.76
C ARG A 182 5.14 15.12 30.52
N ASN A 183 4.75 15.28 29.25
CA ASN A 183 3.37 15.58 28.89
C ASN A 183 2.66 14.39 28.25
N ASP A 184 3.05 13.16 28.61
CA ASP A 184 2.27 11.97 28.28
C ASP A 184 1.00 11.96 29.15
N PRO A 185 -0.19 12.22 28.58
CA PRO A 185 -1.42 12.33 29.37
C PRO A 185 -1.85 10.99 29.99
N TYR A 186 -1.26 9.87 29.58
CA TYR A 186 -1.61 8.54 30.05
C TYR A 186 -0.57 7.91 30.99
N ASN A 187 0.60 8.55 31.18
CA ASN A 187 1.75 7.96 31.86
C ASN A 187 2.11 6.55 31.32
N GLU A 188 1.93 6.33 30.01
CA GLU A 188 2.16 5.04 29.35
C GLU A 188 3.61 4.92 28.91
N ASN A 189 4.45 4.47 29.84
CA ASN A 189 5.90 4.40 29.64
C ASN A 189 6.37 3.13 28.90
N MET A 190 5.47 2.18 28.66
CA MET A 190 5.79 0.92 27.99
C MET A 190 5.76 1.09 26.47
N LYS A 191 6.90 0.90 25.81
CA LYS A 191 7.04 1.08 24.37
C LYS A 191 7.75 -0.10 23.73
N LEU A 192 7.55 -0.25 22.42
CA LEU A 192 8.28 -1.25 21.62
C LEU A 192 9.77 -0.94 21.72
N GLN A 193 10.58 -1.91 22.14
CA GLN A 193 12.04 -1.80 22.26
C GLN A 193 12.76 -2.49 21.11
N LYS A 194 12.28 -3.66 20.70
CA LYS A 194 12.94 -4.48 19.69
C LYS A 194 11.91 -5.11 18.77
N LYS A 195 12.21 -5.13 17.47
CA LYS A 195 11.48 -5.91 16.46
C LYS A 195 12.48 -6.73 15.66
N VAL A 196 12.30 -8.04 15.57
CA VAL A 196 13.18 -8.94 14.80
C VAL A 196 12.39 -9.54 13.66
N ILE A 197 12.96 -9.53 12.46
CA ILE A 197 12.39 -10.19 11.28
C ILE A 197 13.21 -11.44 10.99
N ASN A 198 12.54 -12.59 10.90
CA ASN A 198 13.15 -13.87 10.57
C ASN A 198 12.49 -14.45 9.31
N ASP A 199 13.29 -14.97 8.39
CA ASP A 199 12.81 -15.55 7.12
C ASP A 199 12.43 -17.04 7.23
N GLY A 200 12.28 -17.56 8.43
CA GLY A 200 12.09 -18.96 8.77
C GLY A 200 13.39 -19.70 9.02
N THR A 201 14.54 -19.17 8.56
CA THR A 201 15.85 -19.82 8.73
C THR A 201 16.80 -18.95 9.55
N THR A 202 16.82 -17.65 9.31
CA THR A 202 17.75 -16.71 9.93
C THR A 202 17.10 -15.36 10.24
N ASN A 203 17.67 -14.63 11.20
CA ASN A 203 17.28 -13.25 11.47
C ASN A 203 17.83 -12.35 10.36
N ILE A 204 16.94 -11.79 9.54
CA ILE A 204 17.32 -10.95 8.41
C ILE A 204 17.39 -9.45 8.77
N ASP A 205 16.67 -9.03 9.82
CA ASP A 205 16.65 -7.65 10.26
C ASP A 205 16.31 -7.54 11.75
N THR A 206 16.84 -6.50 12.41
CA THR A 206 16.55 -6.20 13.81
C THR A 206 16.47 -4.70 14.00
N TRP A 207 15.33 -4.24 14.48
CA TRP A 207 15.05 -2.85 14.81
C TRP A 207 15.18 -2.70 16.32
N ILE A 208 15.95 -1.72 16.75
CA ILE A 208 16.07 -1.33 18.16
C ILE A 208 15.55 0.09 18.28
N PHE A 209 14.55 0.26 19.13
CA PHE A 209 13.90 1.53 19.41
C PHE A 209 14.34 2.05 20.78
N ASN A 210 14.70 3.31 20.82
CA ASN A 210 15.02 4.03 22.04
C ASN A 210 14.26 5.36 22.06
N TYR A 211 13.69 5.71 23.21
CA TYR A 211 12.90 6.92 23.38
C TYR A 211 13.50 7.73 24.52
N GLU A 212 13.78 9.01 24.26
CA GLU A 212 14.41 9.93 25.19
C GLU A 212 13.60 11.24 25.24
N ASP A 213 13.38 11.78 26.44
CA ASP A 213 13.00 13.18 26.65
C ASP A 213 14.32 13.98 26.63
N ASP A 214 14.56 14.73 25.55
CA ASP A 214 15.82 15.44 25.31
C ASP A 214 15.68 16.89 25.79
N ARG A 215 16.03 17.14 27.07
CA ARG A 215 16.13 18.50 27.63
C ARG A 215 17.51 19.07 27.37
N TYR A 216 17.57 20.27 26.80
CA TYR A 216 18.74 21.14 26.97
C TYR A 216 18.36 22.33 27.87
N THR A 217 18.72 22.25 29.16
CA THR A 217 18.69 23.42 30.05
C THR A 217 19.96 24.23 29.79
N SER A 218 19.84 25.46 29.29
CA SER A 218 20.93 26.42 29.39
C SER A 218 21.20 26.75 30.85
N ASN A 219 22.45 27.09 31.16
CA ASN A 219 22.91 27.42 32.52
C ASN A 219 22.25 28.68 33.13
N ASP A 220 21.37 29.37 32.40
CA ASP A 220 20.70 30.60 32.82
C ASP A 220 19.23 30.40 33.24
N GLY A 221 18.72 29.17 33.23
CA GLY A 221 17.33 28.88 33.60
C GLY A 221 16.29 29.38 32.59
N SER A 222 16.70 29.80 31.39
CA SER A 222 15.78 30.02 30.28
C SER A 222 15.37 28.69 29.64
N TYR A 223 14.07 28.49 29.42
CA TYR A 223 13.58 27.34 28.64
C TYR A 223 13.91 27.59 27.17
N ASN A 224 14.83 26.80 26.59
CA ASN A 224 15.06 26.82 25.15
C ASN A 224 13.89 26.15 24.41
N SER A 225 13.61 26.60 23.20
CA SER A 225 12.42 26.30 22.38
C SER A 225 12.29 24.85 21.84
N LYS A 226 12.78 23.83 22.55
CA LYS A 226 12.79 22.45 22.04
C LYS A 226 12.52 21.43 23.15
N ASP A 227 11.38 21.52 23.84
CA ASP A 227 10.83 20.33 24.49
C ASP A 227 10.48 19.32 23.38
N VAL A 228 11.26 18.25 23.26
CA VAL A 228 11.08 17.23 22.21
C VAL A 228 11.20 15.81 22.75
N ILE A 229 10.36 14.92 22.23
CA ILE A 229 10.57 13.48 22.35
C ILE A 229 11.42 13.00 21.18
N LYS A 230 12.57 12.43 21.50
CA LYS A 230 13.49 11.84 20.54
C LYS A 230 13.27 10.33 20.46
N THR A 231 12.96 9.85 19.27
CA THR A 231 12.89 8.42 18.95
C THR A 231 14.08 8.05 18.08
N THR A 232 14.93 7.15 18.58
CA THR A 232 16.05 6.58 17.81
C THR A 232 15.73 5.15 17.40
N ILE A 233 15.84 4.86 16.12
CA ILE A 233 15.60 3.55 15.51
C ILE A 233 16.90 3.07 14.88
N VAL A 234 17.46 1.96 15.36
CA VAL A 234 18.69 1.35 14.83
C VAL A 234 18.36 0.04 14.13
N ARG A 235 18.85 -0.12 12.90
CA ARG A 235 18.71 -1.35 12.08
C ARG A 235 20.07 -1.76 11.54
N GLY A 236 20.86 -2.48 12.33
CA GLY A 236 22.25 -2.80 12.00
C GLY A 236 23.10 -1.53 11.87
N LEU A 237 23.50 -1.19 10.64
CA LEU A 237 24.28 0.02 10.32
C LEU A 237 23.42 1.25 9.99
N ASP A 238 22.09 1.12 9.94
CA ASP A 238 21.21 2.26 9.71
C ASP A 238 20.69 2.80 11.04
N LYS A 239 20.57 4.12 11.14
CA LYS A 239 20.05 4.84 12.29
C LYS A 239 19.10 5.94 11.81
N THR A 240 17.86 5.89 12.26
CA THR A 240 16.89 6.98 12.09
C THR A 240 16.64 7.65 13.43
N VAL A 241 16.66 8.98 13.46
CA VAL A 241 16.31 9.78 14.63
C VAL A 241 15.11 10.65 14.25
N GLN A 242 14.04 10.58 15.03
CA GLN A 242 12.84 11.40 14.87
C GLN A 242 12.67 12.28 16.11
N LEU A 243 12.42 13.57 15.90
CA LEU A 243 12.12 14.52 16.97
C LEU A 243 10.66 14.95 16.87
N PHE A 244 9.89 14.71 17.93
CA PHE A 244 8.50 15.15 18.04
C PHE A 244 8.41 16.29 19.04
N SER A 245 7.60 17.32 18.77
CA SER A 245 7.34 18.38 19.76
C SER A 245 6.63 17.81 21.00
N ASP A 246 7.08 18.27 22.17
CA ASP A 246 6.52 17.95 23.48
C ASP A 246 6.28 19.22 24.33
N ASP A 247 5.72 20.27 23.73
CA ASP A 247 5.65 21.62 24.33
C ASP A 247 4.23 22.07 24.72
N LYS A 248 3.24 21.16 24.69
CA LYS A 248 1.78 21.40 24.86
C LYS A 248 1.15 22.41 23.89
N SER A 249 1.90 22.99 22.96
CA SER A 249 1.37 23.91 21.94
C SER A 249 0.58 23.16 20.85
N PHE A 250 0.17 23.88 19.81
CA PHE A 250 -0.43 23.25 18.62
C PHE A 250 0.52 22.27 17.92
N ASP A 251 1.83 22.37 18.17
CA ASP A 251 2.84 21.45 17.65
C ASP A 251 3.01 20.17 18.47
N HIS A 252 2.44 20.10 19.68
CA HIS A 252 2.60 18.92 20.53
C HIS A 252 2.18 17.62 19.80
N GLY A 253 3.10 16.65 19.78
CA GLY A 253 2.95 15.37 19.08
C GLY A 253 3.27 15.39 17.58
N ARG A 254 3.66 16.54 17.01
CA ARG A 254 4.05 16.66 15.60
C ARG A 254 5.52 16.30 15.40
N LEU A 255 5.83 15.66 14.27
CA LEU A 255 7.19 15.34 13.87
C LEU A 255 7.87 16.61 13.35
N LEU A 256 8.90 17.10 14.04
CA LEU A 256 9.65 18.31 13.67
C LEU A 256 10.83 17.99 12.75
N GLN A 257 11.48 16.84 12.96
CA GLN A 257 12.67 16.44 12.23
C GLN A 257 12.78 14.92 12.15
N GLU A 258 13.22 14.41 11.01
CA GLU A 258 13.64 13.03 10.80
C GLU A 258 15.02 13.00 10.13
N THR A 259 16.01 12.43 10.80
CA THR A 259 17.37 12.23 10.26
C THR A 259 17.65 10.73 10.12
N THR A 260 17.80 10.25 8.88
CA THR A 260 18.27 8.90 8.57
C THR A 260 19.74 8.94 8.19
N LYS A 261 20.56 8.16 8.91
CA LYS A 261 21.97 7.94 8.62
C LYS A 261 22.19 6.45 8.36
N SER A 262 22.95 6.12 7.34
CA SER A 262 23.40 4.75 7.12
C SER A 262 24.90 4.72 6.94
N PHE A 263 25.54 3.81 7.66
CA PHE A 263 26.97 3.61 7.66
C PHE A 263 27.37 2.45 6.74
N ASP A 264 28.54 2.58 6.12
CA ASP A 264 29.21 1.45 5.52
C ASP A 264 29.68 0.43 6.58
N THR A 265 30.13 -0.75 6.15
CA THR A 265 30.55 -1.81 7.09
C THR A 265 31.73 -1.40 7.97
N SER A 266 32.60 -0.50 7.50
CA SER A 266 33.72 0.03 8.29
C SER A 266 33.32 1.18 9.23
N LYS A 267 32.09 1.70 9.10
CA LYS A 267 31.57 2.89 9.80
C LYS A 267 32.38 4.15 9.57
N THR A 268 33.11 4.23 8.46
CA THR A 268 33.93 5.40 8.09
C THR A 268 33.19 6.33 7.14
N PHE A 269 32.23 5.80 6.38
CA PHE A 269 31.39 6.55 5.46
C PHE A 269 29.93 6.46 5.88
N SER A 270 29.19 7.55 5.75
CA SER A 270 27.74 7.54 5.96
C SER A 270 27.00 8.38 4.95
N VAL A 271 25.88 7.86 4.45
CA VAL A 271 24.87 8.66 3.75
C VAL A 271 23.86 9.20 4.77
N THR A 272 23.50 10.48 4.66
CA THR A 272 22.52 11.13 5.53
C THR A 272 21.40 11.75 4.70
N LYS A 273 20.16 11.53 5.13
CA LYS A 273 18.98 12.28 4.70
C LYS A 273 18.35 12.89 5.94
N GLU A 274 18.10 14.18 5.90
CA GLU A 274 17.40 14.90 6.95
C GLU A 274 16.13 15.53 6.37
N VAL A 275 15.04 15.48 7.12
CA VAL A 275 13.76 16.08 6.76
C VAL A 275 13.26 16.91 7.93
N GLU A 276 13.16 18.22 7.75
CA GLU A 276 12.58 19.13 8.73
C GLU A 276 11.16 19.53 8.33
N TYR A 277 10.29 19.67 9.32
CA TYR A 277 8.89 20.06 9.15
C TYR A 277 8.60 21.30 9.97
N THR A 278 7.89 22.25 9.37
CA THR A 278 7.36 23.43 10.06
C THR A 278 5.85 23.44 9.91
N TYR A 279 5.17 23.68 11.02
CA TYR A 279 3.71 23.75 11.07
C TYR A 279 3.25 25.17 11.37
N GLY A 280 1.96 25.41 11.19
CA GLY A 280 1.32 26.65 11.57
C GLY A 280 -0.11 26.42 12.02
N LEU A 281 -0.53 27.19 13.01
CA LEU A 281 -1.91 27.23 13.47
C LEU A 281 -2.83 27.79 12.38
N VAL A 282 -3.98 27.14 12.18
CA VAL A 282 -5.05 27.62 11.28
C VAL A 282 -6.13 28.31 12.09
N ALA A 283 -6.71 27.60 13.05
CA ALA A 283 -7.79 28.07 13.92
C ALA A 283 -7.98 27.10 15.09
N ASN A 284 -8.65 27.53 16.15
CA ASN A 284 -9.16 26.63 17.19
C ASN A 284 -10.43 25.92 16.70
N ILE A 285 -10.60 24.65 17.06
CA ILE A 285 -11.73 23.78 16.65
C ILE A 285 -12.99 24.05 17.51
N GLY A 286 -12.83 24.81 18.60
CA GLY A 286 -13.90 25.19 19.53
C GLY A 286 -13.51 24.92 20.98
N ASP A 287 -14.46 25.10 21.89
CA ASP A 287 -14.28 24.84 23.30
C ASP A 287 -14.55 23.36 23.62
N PHE A 288 -13.61 22.71 24.31
CA PHE A 288 -13.72 21.32 24.72
C PHE A 288 -13.71 21.20 26.24
N THR A 289 -14.72 20.53 26.80
CA THR A 289 -14.74 20.09 28.20
C THR A 289 -14.51 18.58 28.26
N PHE A 290 -13.41 18.18 28.89
CA PHE A 290 -13.08 16.77 29.11
C PHE A 290 -13.55 16.34 30.49
N LEU A 291 -14.34 15.25 30.56
CA LEU A 291 -15.04 14.82 31.78
C LEU A 291 -14.16 14.08 32.81
N ASP A 292 -13.04 13.47 32.39
CA ASP A 292 -12.26 12.53 33.23
C ASP A 292 -10.72 12.63 33.07
N PHE A 293 -10.16 13.77 32.63
CA PHE A 293 -8.71 13.89 32.35
C PHE A 293 -8.01 14.91 33.25
N PRO A 294 -6.99 14.51 34.04
CA PRO A 294 -6.22 15.43 34.87
C PRO A 294 -5.01 16.00 34.12
N GLU A 295 -4.71 17.28 34.38
CA GLU A 295 -3.46 18.01 34.05
C GLU A 295 -3.21 18.37 32.56
N GLU A 296 -3.98 19.34 32.06
CA GLU A 296 -3.70 20.17 30.86
C GLU A 296 -3.69 19.46 29.49
N VAL A 297 -4.78 19.66 28.75
CA VAL A 297 -4.92 19.23 27.36
C VAL A 297 -4.04 20.10 26.46
N SER A 298 -3.19 19.49 25.63
CA SER A 298 -2.38 20.24 24.67
C SER A 298 -3.24 20.93 23.62
N ASP A 299 -2.81 22.12 23.19
CA ASP A 299 -3.52 22.91 22.17
C ASP A 299 -3.66 22.14 20.85
N SER A 300 -2.75 21.19 20.56
CA SER A 300 -2.83 20.36 19.35
C SER A 300 -4.08 19.49 19.27
N LEU A 301 -4.74 19.20 20.39
CA LEU A 301 -6.02 18.47 20.45
C LEU A 301 -7.24 19.37 20.22
N THR A 302 -7.08 20.68 20.38
CA THR A 302 -8.14 21.68 20.22
C THR A 302 -7.89 22.61 19.04
N SER A 303 -6.76 22.44 18.34
CA SER A 303 -6.31 23.30 17.25
C SER A 303 -6.29 22.58 15.90
N LYS A 304 -6.66 23.33 14.87
CA LYS A 304 -6.43 22.94 13.48
C LYS A 304 -5.04 23.43 13.05
N VAL A 305 -4.21 22.49 12.62
CA VAL A 305 -2.81 22.74 12.26
C VAL A 305 -2.59 22.35 10.81
N LYS A 306 -1.74 23.11 10.12
CA LYS A 306 -1.30 22.83 8.75
C LYS A 306 0.22 22.69 8.72
N LEU A 307 0.71 21.85 7.81
CA LEU A 307 2.13 21.87 7.43
C LEU A 307 2.36 23.13 6.58
N THR A 308 3.41 23.90 6.86
CA THR A 308 3.72 25.16 6.14
C THR A 308 5.03 25.04 5.37
N LYS A 309 5.97 24.23 5.84
CA LYS A 309 7.27 24.02 5.20
C LYS A 309 7.78 22.61 5.44
N GLN A 310 8.48 22.07 4.44
CA GLN A 310 9.32 20.89 4.53
C GLN A 310 10.68 21.22 3.91
N VAL A 311 11.77 20.81 4.56
CA VAL A 311 13.12 20.90 4.01
C VAL A 311 13.73 19.51 4.02
N ILE A 312 14.20 19.03 2.87
CA ILE A 312 14.95 17.79 2.77
C ILE A 312 16.42 18.15 2.51
N THR A 313 17.32 17.78 3.41
CA THR A 313 18.76 17.92 3.22
C THR A 313 19.38 16.56 2.90
N GLN A 314 19.98 16.44 1.72
CA GLN A 314 20.54 15.18 1.22
C GLN A 314 21.68 15.43 0.22
N ASP A 315 22.80 14.69 0.35
CA ASP A 315 23.98 14.78 -0.54
C ASP A 315 24.51 16.23 -0.72
N GLY A 316 24.47 17.04 0.34
CA GLY A 316 24.87 18.45 0.31
C GLY A 316 23.87 19.41 -0.35
N ASN A 317 22.64 18.96 -0.61
CA ASN A 317 21.57 19.74 -1.23
C ASN A 317 20.42 19.98 -0.25
N ASP A 318 19.78 21.15 -0.35
CA ASP A 318 18.51 21.43 0.31
C ASP A 318 17.37 21.52 -0.72
N TYR A 319 16.35 20.71 -0.51
CA TYR A 319 15.12 20.73 -1.30
C TYR A 319 13.99 21.25 -0.41
N ILE A 320 13.30 22.30 -0.86
CA ILE A 320 12.36 23.05 -0.01
C ILE A 320 10.96 22.99 -0.61
N THR A 321 9.99 22.55 0.19
CA THR A 321 8.57 22.61 -0.15
C THR A 321 7.86 23.54 0.83
N LYS A 322 7.17 24.56 0.32
CA LYS A 322 6.33 25.48 1.10
C LYS A 322 4.86 25.29 0.74
N TYR A 323 4.03 25.11 1.75
CA TYR A 323 2.57 25.03 1.62
C TYR A 323 1.99 26.41 1.95
N ILE A 324 1.94 27.27 0.93
CA ILE A 324 1.71 28.72 1.06
C ILE A 324 0.28 29.04 1.51
N SER A 325 -0.71 28.42 0.89
CA SER A 325 -2.13 28.66 1.19
C SER A 325 -2.89 27.35 1.33
N HIS A 326 -4.03 27.40 2.03
CA HIS A 326 -4.91 26.26 2.28
C HIS A 326 -6.37 26.68 2.14
N ASP A 327 -7.27 25.73 1.89
CA ASP A 327 -8.71 25.96 1.94
C ASP A 327 -9.24 25.98 3.39
N LEU A 328 -10.54 26.24 3.54
CA LEU A 328 -11.22 26.25 4.85
C LEU A 328 -11.10 24.90 5.58
N TYR A 329 -10.86 23.80 4.87
CA TYR A 329 -10.73 22.44 5.40
C TYR A 329 -9.29 21.99 5.65
N GLY A 330 -8.32 22.89 5.42
CA GLY A 330 -6.91 22.64 5.72
C GLY A 330 -6.20 21.87 4.62
N LYS A 331 -6.76 21.78 3.41
CA LYS A 331 -6.08 21.24 2.23
C LYS A 331 -5.22 22.31 1.57
N PRO A 332 -3.96 22.03 1.20
CA PRO A 332 -3.11 23.01 0.52
C PRO A 332 -3.71 23.46 -0.82
N THR A 333 -3.79 24.77 -1.06
CA THR A 333 -4.27 25.36 -2.32
C THR A 333 -3.16 26.02 -3.15
N LYS A 334 -1.99 26.25 -2.55
CA LYS A 334 -0.78 26.71 -3.24
C LYS A 334 0.46 26.10 -2.60
N VAL A 335 1.27 25.44 -3.40
CA VAL A 335 2.53 24.80 -3.00
C VAL A 335 3.66 25.38 -3.85
N GLN A 336 4.79 25.69 -3.22
CA GLN A 336 6.03 26.05 -3.91
C GLN A 336 7.09 25.00 -3.58
N GLU A 337 7.65 24.37 -4.60
CA GLU A 337 8.72 23.40 -4.52
C GLU A 337 9.97 24.01 -5.15
N THR A 338 11.07 24.10 -4.40
CA THR A 338 12.30 24.78 -4.84
C THR A 338 13.51 23.88 -4.67
N PHE A 339 14.41 23.93 -5.66
CA PHE A 339 15.74 23.37 -5.58
C PHE A 339 16.68 24.13 -6.55
N ASN A 340 17.89 24.45 -6.10
CA ASN A 340 18.92 25.12 -6.91
C ASN A 340 18.39 26.32 -7.71
N GLU A 341 17.72 27.25 -7.00
CA GLU A 341 17.08 28.47 -7.54
C GLU A 341 15.92 28.26 -8.53
N ARG A 342 15.62 27.02 -8.92
CA ARG A 342 14.45 26.68 -9.72
C ARG A 342 13.26 26.42 -8.81
N SER A 343 12.13 27.03 -9.13
CA SER A 343 10.87 26.84 -8.41
C SER A 343 9.80 26.24 -9.32
N LYS A 344 8.94 25.46 -8.70
CA LYS A 344 7.66 25.01 -9.24
C LYS A 344 6.57 25.43 -8.28
N PHE A 345 5.60 26.18 -8.79
CA PHE A 345 4.40 26.58 -8.07
C PHE A 345 3.23 25.76 -8.56
N THR A 346 2.51 25.13 -7.65
CA THR A 346 1.30 24.35 -7.95
C THR A 346 0.13 24.98 -7.20
N LYS A 347 -0.92 25.40 -7.91
CA LYS A 347 -2.22 25.74 -7.34
C LYS A 347 -3.14 24.53 -7.43
N LEU A 348 -3.81 24.23 -6.32
CA LEU A 348 -4.74 23.12 -6.18
C LEU A 348 -6.09 23.70 -5.79
N SER A 349 -7.12 23.34 -6.54
CA SER A 349 -8.50 23.71 -6.25
C SER A 349 -9.32 22.49 -5.85
N TYR A 350 -10.32 22.71 -5.00
CA TYR A 350 -11.20 21.67 -4.51
C TYR A 350 -12.65 22.10 -4.56
N HIS A 351 -13.53 21.17 -4.90
CA HIS A 351 -14.96 21.28 -4.74
C HIS A 351 -15.36 20.67 -3.39
N ASN A 352 -16.22 21.40 -2.67
CA ASN A 352 -16.81 20.98 -1.41
C ASN A 352 -18.32 21.04 -1.55
N GLU A 353 -18.98 19.91 -1.34
CA GLU A 353 -20.43 19.78 -1.33
C GLU A 353 -20.90 19.73 0.12
N THR A 354 -21.32 20.87 0.66
CA THR A 354 -21.62 21.04 2.09
C THR A 354 -23.10 21.00 2.42
N GLU A 355 -23.99 21.09 1.42
CA GLU A 355 -25.41 21.26 1.69
C GLU A 355 -26.09 19.94 2.05
N ASN A 356 -25.79 18.86 1.31
CA ASN A 356 -26.54 17.61 1.44
C ASN A 356 -25.66 16.36 1.66
N SER A 357 -24.50 16.27 1.01
CA SER A 357 -23.68 15.04 1.04
C SER A 357 -22.40 15.15 1.87
N TRP A 358 -22.02 16.36 2.32
CA TRP A 358 -20.79 16.61 3.09
C TRP A 358 -19.54 15.98 2.42
N LEU A 359 -19.47 16.05 1.08
CA LEU A 359 -18.33 15.58 0.30
C LEU A 359 -17.31 16.71 0.19
N LEU A 360 -16.22 16.59 0.95
CA LEU A 360 -15.22 17.65 1.07
C LEU A 360 -13.94 17.31 0.32
N GLY A 361 -13.38 18.32 -0.35
CA GLY A 361 -12.04 18.30 -0.88
C GLY A 361 -11.89 17.45 -2.13
N LEU A 362 -12.91 17.44 -2.99
CA LEU A 362 -12.92 16.79 -4.30
C LEU A 362 -12.00 17.59 -5.25
N PRO A 363 -10.88 17.04 -5.76
CA PRO A 363 -9.93 17.80 -6.57
C PRO A 363 -10.56 18.30 -7.88
N THR A 364 -10.40 19.59 -8.19
CA THR A 364 -10.93 20.19 -9.41
C THR A 364 -9.83 20.61 -10.36
N THR A 365 -9.01 21.59 -10.00
CA THR A 365 -8.04 22.20 -10.92
C THR A 365 -6.62 22.10 -10.36
N ILE A 366 -5.69 21.71 -11.22
CA ILE A 366 -4.25 21.80 -10.97
C ILE A 366 -3.69 22.83 -11.95
N GLN A 367 -3.06 23.88 -11.42
CA GLN A 367 -2.34 24.85 -12.23
C GLN A 367 -0.87 24.90 -11.83
N VAL A 368 0.02 25.01 -12.81
CA VAL A 368 1.47 25.02 -12.58
C VAL A 368 2.10 26.27 -13.20
N SER A 369 3.11 26.80 -12.52
CA SER A 369 3.95 27.92 -12.95
C SER A 369 5.36 27.74 -12.39
N ASP A 370 6.37 28.30 -13.04
CA ASP A 370 7.75 28.39 -12.56
C ASP A 370 8.07 29.73 -11.86
N THR A 371 7.24 30.76 -12.08
CA THR A 371 7.49 32.16 -11.68
C THR A 371 6.45 32.73 -10.73
N ASP A 372 5.49 31.91 -10.26
CA ASP A 372 4.32 32.36 -9.50
C ASP A 372 3.41 33.34 -10.28
N SER A 373 3.51 33.30 -11.60
CA SER A 373 2.74 34.11 -12.55
C SER A 373 2.36 33.26 -13.77
N ASN A 374 1.43 33.72 -14.61
CA ASN A 374 1.07 33.03 -15.86
C ASN A 374 0.77 31.53 -15.68
N TYR A 375 0.01 31.20 -14.63
CA TYR A 375 -0.35 29.82 -14.31
C TYR A 375 -1.04 29.14 -15.48
N LEU A 376 -0.52 27.98 -15.87
CA LEU A 376 -1.16 27.11 -16.85
C LEU A 376 -1.94 26.01 -16.14
N THR A 377 -3.21 25.85 -16.51
CA THR A 377 -4.02 24.74 -16.04
C THR A 377 -3.57 23.46 -16.73
N VAL A 378 -2.97 22.54 -15.96
CA VAL A 378 -2.44 21.27 -16.48
C VAL A 378 -3.48 20.16 -16.42
N SER A 379 -4.40 20.23 -15.46
CA SER A 379 -5.46 19.24 -15.28
C SER A 379 -6.71 19.87 -14.66
N GLU A 380 -7.87 19.47 -15.15
CA GLU A 380 -9.17 19.82 -14.58
C GLU A 380 -10.04 18.57 -14.46
N THR A 381 -10.78 18.46 -13.36
CA THR A 381 -11.89 17.54 -13.15
C THR A 381 -13.12 18.36 -12.80
N ILE A 382 -14.12 18.28 -13.67
CA ILE A 382 -15.43 18.89 -13.49
C ILE A 382 -16.36 17.80 -12.95
N TYR A 383 -17.07 18.08 -11.87
CA TYR A 383 -18.05 17.17 -11.28
C TYR A 383 -19.46 17.47 -11.80
N HIS A 384 -20.32 16.45 -11.78
CA HIS A 384 -21.73 16.62 -12.11
C HIS A 384 -22.42 17.66 -11.20
N ASN A 385 -23.29 18.44 -11.82
CA ASN A 385 -24.12 19.50 -11.23
C ASN A 385 -25.51 19.52 -11.91
N ASP A 386 -26.37 20.45 -11.51
CA ASP A 386 -27.75 20.58 -12.02
C ASP A 386 -27.85 20.81 -13.55
N SER A 387 -26.77 21.28 -14.20
CA SER A 387 -26.73 21.54 -15.64
C SER A 387 -26.21 20.36 -16.47
N THR A 388 -25.72 19.30 -15.83
CA THR A 388 -25.15 18.12 -16.52
C THR A 388 -26.04 16.91 -16.33
N SER A 389 -26.21 16.12 -17.39
CA SER A 389 -27.06 14.92 -17.40
C SER A 389 -28.44 15.16 -16.74
N GLU A 390 -29.07 16.31 -17.06
CA GLU A 390 -30.37 16.73 -16.52
C GLU A 390 -30.45 16.77 -14.98
N GLY A 391 -29.31 16.98 -14.30
CA GLY A 391 -29.22 17.01 -12.84
C GLY A 391 -29.27 15.64 -12.17
N ALA A 392 -29.30 14.53 -12.93
CA ALA A 392 -29.45 13.17 -12.40
C ALA A 392 -28.36 12.77 -11.38
N TYR A 393 -27.17 13.39 -11.47
CA TYR A 393 -26.01 13.08 -10.64
C TYR A 393 -25.55 14.25 -9.75
N ALA A 394 -26.34 15.33 -9.68
CA ALA A 394 -26.01 16.52 -8.91
C ALA A 394 -25.84 16.19 -7.42
N GLY A 395 -24.82 16.78 -6.77
CA GLY A 395 -24.53 16.59 -5.34
C GLY A 395 -23.95 15.23 -4.94
N LEU A 396 -23.78 14.29 -5.89
CA LEU A 396 -23.20 12.96 -5.64
C LEU A 396 -21.68 12.92 -5.67
N GLY A 397 -21.03 14.02 -6.11
CA GLY A 397 -19.57 14.09 -6.24
C GLY A 397 -19.00 13.17 -7.33
N LEU A 398 -19.80 12.83 -8.35
CA LEU A 398 -19.38 12.00 -9.47
C LEU A 398 -18.71 12.88 -10.55
N PRO A 399 -17.51 12.52 -11.05
CA PRO A 399 -16.87 13.24 -12.15
C PRO A 399 -17.74 13.28 -13.40
N TYR A 400 -17.67 14.36 -14.17
CA TYR A 400 -18.34 14.53 -15.46
C TYR A 400 -17.33 14.68 -16.60
N GLU A 401 -16.32 15.54 -16.44
CA GLU A 401 -15.35 15.81 -17.50
C GLU A 401 -13.94 15.94 -16.92
N GLN A 402 -12.97 15.38 -17.62
CA GLN A 402 -11.55 15.60 -17.38
C GLN A 402 -10.94 16.38 -18.54
N ARG A 403 -10.11 17.37 -18.22
CA ARG A 403 -9.37 18.17 -19.19
C ARG A 403 -7.88 18.17 -18.87
N GLU A 404 -7.08 18.24 -19.90
CA GLU A 404 -5.63 18.44 -19.84
C GLU A 404 -5.26 19.59 -20.76
N PHE A 405 -4.51 20.57 -20.25
CA PHE A 405 -4.09 21.76 -21.00
C PHE A 405 -5.25 22.44 -21.77
N GLY A 406 -6.41 22.57 -21.13
CA GLY A 406 -7.62 23.19 -21.68
C GLY A 406 -8.41 22.32 -22.67
N ARG A 407 -7.93 21.14 -23.04
CA ARG A 407 -8.65 20.21 -23.92
C ARG A 407 -9.31 19.10 -23.09
N TRP A 408 -10.60 18.87 -23.27
CA TRP A 408 -11.26 17.72 -22.64
C TRP A 408 -10.66 16.42 -23.19
N VAL A 409 -10.39 15.44 -22.33
CA VAL A 409 -9.80 14.15 -22.69
C VAL A 409 -10.77 13.01 -22.47
N LYS A 410 -11.61 13.12 -21.42
CA LYS A 410 -12.64 12.14 -21.08
C LYS A 410 -13.91 12.83 -20.58
N ARG A 411 -15.06 12.25 -20.88
CA ARG A 411 -16.34 12.57 -20.28
C ARG A 411 -16.98 11.33 -19.69
N PHE A 412 -17.42 11.39 -18.45
CA PHE A 412 -18.18 10.33 -17.77
C PHE A 412 -19.66 10.70 -17.90
N THR A 413 -20.31 10.20 -18.94
CA THR A 413 -21.63 10.72 -19.35
C THR A 413 -22.79 10.09 -18.60
N GLU A 414 -22.61 8.85 -18.12
CA GLU A 414 -23.66 8.06 -17.49
C GLU A 414 -23.12 7.24 -16.32
N TYR A 415 -23.91 7.15 -15.25
CA TYR A 415 -23.73 6.30 -14.08
C TYR A 415 -24.99 5.49 -13.80
N ASP A 416 -24.83 4.28 -13.28
CA ASP A 416 -25.96 3.46 -12.81
C ASP A 416 -26.52 3.95 -11.46
N SER A 417 -27.65 3.38 -11.03
CA SER A 417 -28.31 3.76 -9.77
C SER A 417 -27.51 3.44 -8.50
N LYS A 418 -26.36 2.77 -8.62
CA LYS A 418 -25.43 2.47 -7.53
C LYS A 418 -24.17 3.34 -7.61
N GLY A 419 -24.10 4.28 -8.55
CA GLY A 419 -22.96 5.17 -8.77
C GLY A 419 -21.79 4.52 -9.51
N ASN A 420 -21.98 3.35 -10.15
CA ASN A 420 -20.95 2.80 -11.03
C ASN A 420 -20.99 3.52 -12.37
N LEU A 421 -19.83 3.80 -12.95
CA LEU A 421 -19.73 4.38 -14.29
C LEU A 421 -20.42 3.47 -15.30
N ALA A 422 -21.36 4.00 -16.08
CA ALA A 422 -22.07 3.26 -17.13
C ALA A 422 -21.54 3.61 -18.53
N ARG A 423 -21.01 4.82 -18.72
CA ARG A 423 -20.42 5.23 -20.01
C ARG A 423 -19.38 6.33 -19.85
N GLU A 424 -18.27 6.19 -20.56
CA GLU A 424 -17.30 7.25 -20.78
C GLU A 424 -17.01 7.48 -22.26
N GLU A 425 -16.73 8.72 -22.64
CA GLU A 425 -16.39 9.16 -24.00
C GLU A 425 -15.00 9.81 -24.03
N TYR A 426 -14.32 9.72 -25.17
CA TYR A 426 -12.97 10.25 -25.37
C TYR A 426 -12.96 11.32 -26.46
N ASN A 427 -12.05 12.30 -26.39
CA ASN A 427 -11.96 13.40 -27.36
C ASN A 427 -11.29 12.99 -28.68
N ILE A 428 -11.85 11.95 -29.30
CA ILE A 428 -11.42 11.34 -30.55
C ILE A 428 -12.69 10.89 -31.27
N ALA A 429 -12.86 11.30 -32.52
CA ALA A 429 -13.99 10.87 -33.34
C ALA A 429 -13.95 9.35 -33.59
N LYS A 430 -15.13 8.74 -33.76
CA LYS A 430 -15.19 7.36 -34.24
C LYS A 430 -14.64 7.26 -35.66
N THR A 431 -14.06 6.11 -35.99
CA THR A 431 -13.63 5.80 -37.36
C THR A 431 -14.83 5.66 -38.30
N THR A 432 -15.97 5.18 -37.77
CA THR A 432 -17.21 4.93 -38.51
C THR A 432 -18.41 5.50 -37.73
N GLY A 433 -19.28 6.23 -38.43
CA GLY A 433 -20.47 6.88 -37.84
C GLY A 433 -20.19 8.21 -37.16
N GLU A 434 -21.21 8.78 -36.51
CA GLU A 434 -21.12 10.07 -35.83
C GLU A 434 -20.75 9.92 -34.34
N GLY A 435 -20.15 11.00 -33.80
CA GLY A 435 -19.79 11.14 -32.40
C GLY A 435 -18.38 10.65 -32.06
N ASN A 436 -18.12 10.63 -30.76
CA ASN A 436 -16.81 10.32 -30.19
C ASN A 436 -16.67 8.84 -29.85
N GLN A 437 -15.43 8.35 -29.77
CA GLN A 437 -15.17 7.03 -29.20
C GLN A 437 -15.66 6.97 -27.75
N PHE A 438 -16.13 5.80 -27.33
CA PHE A 438 -16.67 5.59 -25.99
C PHE A 438 -16.39 4.17 -25.48
N THR A 439 -16.50 4.01 -24.18
CA THR A 439 -16.58 2.71 -23.51
C THR A 439 -17.83 2.70 -22.63
N SER A 440 -18.70 1.70 -22.83
CA SER A 440 -19.90 1.49 -22.02
C SER A 440 -19.72 0.29 -21.10
N TYR A 441 -20.21 0.39 -19.88
CA TYR A 441 -20.09 -0.60 -18.83
C TYR A 441 -21.47 -0.97 -18.31
N SER A 442 -21.74 -2.26 -18.16
CA SER A 442 -23.01 -2.69 -17.59
C SER A 442 -22.89 -3.98 -16.79
N ARG A 443 -24.01 -4.33 -16.14
CA ARG A 443 -24.18 -5.57 -15.37
C ARG A 443 -23.16 -5.73 -14.25
N TYR A 444 -22.79 -4.63 -13.59
CA TYR A 444 -21.83 -4.62 -12.49
C TYR A 444 -22.10 -5.70 -11.44
N LYS A 445 -21.04 -6.37 -10.98
CA LYS A 445 -21.05 -7.25 -9.80
C LYS A 445 -19.78 -6.98 -9.00
N ARG A 446 -19.92 -6.62 -7.72
CA ARG A 446 -18.79 -6.31 -6.82
C ARG A 446 -17.85 -5.20 -7.34
N GLY A 447 -18.41 -4.21 -8.03
CA GLY A 447 -17.64 -3.11 -8.64
C GLY A 447 -16.98 -3.45 -9.98
N ILE A 448 -17.19 -4.67 -10.50
CA ILE A 448 -16.65 -5.11 -11.78
C ILE A 448 -17.76 -5.12 -12.83
N ALA A 449 -17.59 -4.35 -13.91
CA ALA A 449 -18.47 -4.38 -15.07
C ALA A 449 -18.42 -5.78 -15.72
N ARG A 450 -19.57 -6.45 -15.87
CA ARG A 450 -19.63 -7.77 -16.51
C ARG A 450 -19.80 -7.69 -18.02
N THR A 451 -20.09 -6.52 -18.55
CA THR A 451 -20.12 -6.27 -19.99
C THR A 451 -19.45 -4.95 -20.23
N VAL A 452 -18.50 -4.95 -21.16
CA VAL A 452 -17.80 -3.75 -21.63
C VAL A 452 -18.00 -3.67 -23.14
N SER A 453 -18.60 -2.59 -23.62
CA SER A 453 -18.84 -2.37 -25.05
C SER A 453 -18.05 -1.17 -25.54
N VAL A 454 -17.55 -1.27 -26.77
CA VAL A 454 -16.84 -0.19 -27.48
C VAL A 454 -17.37 -0.13 -28.92
N PRO A 455 -17.17 0.98 -29.65
CA PRO A 455 -17.42 1.03 -31.09
C PRO A 455 -16.74 -0.12 -31.84
N ALA A 456 -17.43 -0.70 -32.81
CA ALA A 456 -16.88 -1.75 -33.65
C ALA A 456 -15.67 -1.23 -34.45
N ARG A 457 -14.61 -2.04 -34.55
CA ARG A 457 -13.32 -1.64 -35.15
C ARG A 457 -13.45 -1.21 -36.62
N ASN A 458 -14.20 -1.97 -37.41
CA ASN A 458 -14.26 -1.86 -38.87
C ASN A 458 -15.70 -1.78 -39.43
N ALA A 459 -16.70 -1.51 -38.58
CA ALA A 459 -18.11 -1.51 -38.96
C ALA A 459 -18.91 -0.48 -38.17
N ALA A 460 -20.15 -0.24 -38.59
CA ALA A 460 -21.12 0.47 -37.74
C ALA A 460 -21.58 -0.46 -36.60
N GLY A 461 -21.77 0.09 -35.40
CA GLY A 461 -22.25 -0.65 -34.22
C GLY A 461 -21.20 -0.77 -33.11
N GLU A 462 -21.44 -1.71 -32.19
CA GLU A 462 -20.60 -1.97 -31.02
C GLU A 462 -20.12 -3.41 -31.00
N ILE A 463 -18.95 -3.61 -30.40
CA ILE A 463 -18.44 -4.93 -30.00
C ILE A 463 -18.34 -4.97 -28.49
N SER A 464 -18.60 -6.13 -27.90
CA SER A 464 -18.62 -6.28 -26.45
C SER A 464 -17.73 -7.42 -26.00
N LYS A 465 -17.06 -7.23 -24.87
CA LYS A 465 -16.50 -8.31 -24.07
C LYS A 465 -17.37 -8.56 -22.85
N SER A 466 -17.37 -9.79 -22.32
CA SER A 466 -18.18 -10.15 -21.16
C SER A 466 -17.40 -10.94 -20.12
N LEU A 467 -17.72 -10.70 -18.84
CA LEU A 467 -17.10 -11.33 -17.69
C LEU A 467 -18.14 -12.05 -16.85
N THR A 468 -17.80 -13.23 -16.36
CA THR A 468 -18.51 -13.89 -15.25
C THR A 468 -17.75 -13.61 -13.96
N VAL A 469 -18.47 -13.11 -12.95
CA VAL A 469 -17.89 -12.75 -11.65
C VAL A 469 -18.55 -13.57 -10.55
N ASP A 470 -17.75 -14.21 -9.70
CA ASP A 470 -18.22 -15.00 -8.57
C ASP A 470 -18.69 -14.12 -7.39
N ASN A 471 -19.11 -14.73 -6.28
CA ASN A 471 -19.57 -13.97 -5.11
C ASN A 471 -18.42 -13.31 -4.32
N ASN A 472 -17.18 -13.76 -4.52
CA ASN A 472 -15.98 -13.16 -3.96
C ASN A 472 -15.55 -11.89 -4.69
N GLY A 473 -16.01 -11.70 -5.94
CA GLY A 473 -15.61 -10.58 -6.79
C GLY A 473 -14.44 -10.94 -7.70
N ARG A 474 -14.34 -12.21 -8.11
CA ARG A 474 -13.30 -12.73 -9.01
C ARG A 474 -13.89 -13.06 -10.37
N VAL A 475 -13.13 -12.79 -11.43
CA VAL A 475 -13.51 -13.18 -12.80
C VAL A 475 -13.28 -14.68 -12.96
N THR A 476 -14.30 -15.45 -13.29
CA THR A 476 -14.23 -16.91 -13.54
C THR A 476 -14.33 -17.27 -15.01
N LYS A 477 -14.75 -16.32 -15.85
CA LYS A 477 -14.79 -16.45 -17.31
C LYS A 477 -14.70 -15.07 -17.93
N GLU A 478 -13.89 -14.93 -18.96
CA GLU A 478 -13.89 -13.81 -19.90
C GLU A 478 -14.25 -14.32 -21.29
N ILE A 479 -15.06 -13.56 -22.01
CA ILE A 479 -15.23 -13.66 -23.46
C ILE A 479 -14.72 -12.34 -24.00
N ASP A 480 -13.65 -12.37 -24.79
CA ASP A 480 -13.03 -11.16 -25.34
C ASP A 480 -13.88 -10.52 -26.45
N PHE A 481 -13.38 -9.43 -27.04
CA PHE A 481 -14.08 -8.73 -28.13
C PHE A 481 -14.17 -9.54 -29.45
N ASN A 482 -13.39 -10.61 -29.59
CA ASN A 482 -13.42 -11.54 -30.72
C ASN A 482 -14.31 -12.77 -30.44
N GLY A 483 -14.91 -12.88 -29.26
CA GLY A 483 -15.71 -14.03 -28.85
C GLY A 483 -14.90 -15.20 -28.28
N VAL A 484 -13.58 -15.05 -28.10
CA VAL A 484 -12.71 -16.09 -27.55
C VAL A 484 -12.91 -16.18 -26.04
N THR A 485 -13.10 -17.40 -25.53
CA THR A 485 -13.37 -17.65 -24.11
C THR A 485 -12.09 -18.03 -23.36
N THR A 486 -11.87 -17.41 -22.21
CA THR A 486 -10.88 -17.86 -21.21
C THR A 486 -11.60 -18.10 -19.89
N LYS A 487 -11.37 -19.25 -19.25
CA LYS A 487 -11.95 -19.58 -17.94
C LYS A 487 -10.88 -19.56 -16.86
N PHE A 488 -11.29 -19.13 -15.67
CA PHE A 488 -10.42 -19.04 -14.51
C PHE A 488 -11.02 -19.83 -13.35
N SER A 489 -10.20 -20.68 -12.73
CA SER A 489 -10.54 -21.38 -11.48
C SER A 489 -9.70 -20.86 -10.33
N TYR A 490 -10.23 -20.99 -9.12
CA TYR A 490 -9.58 -20.52 -7.91
C TYR A 490 -9.55 -21.63 -6.86
N ALA A 491 -8.41 -21.77 -6.20
CA ALA A 491 -8.25 -22.70 -5.09
C ALA A 491 -9.04 -22.23 -3.86
N TYR A 492 -9.25 -23.14 -2.91
CA TYR A 492 -9.81 -22.78 -1.61
C TYR A 492 -8.92 -21.72 -0.92
N GLY A 493 -9.51 -20.58 -0.54
CA GLY A 493 -8.78 -19.41 -0.02
C GLY A 493 -8.37 -18.37 -1.06
N GLY A 494 -8.64 -18.64 -2.34
CA GLY A 494 -8.83 -17.61 -3.33
C GLY A 494 -7.67 -17.26 -4.23
N SER A 495 -6.60 -18.04 -4.18
CA SER A 495 -5.52 -17.96 -5.18
C SER A 495 -6.02 -18.47 -6.53
N LEU A 496 -5.56 -17.85 -7.63
CA LEU A 496 -5.75 -18.40 -8.98
C LEU A 496 -5.18 -19.83 -9.02
N GLN A 497 -5.95 -20.77 -9.56
CA GLN A 497 -5.59 -22.18 -9.65
C GLN A 497 -5.45 -22.64 -11.10
N GLY A 498 -6.28 -22.13 -12.01
CA GLY A 498 -6.25 -22.58 -13.40
C GLY A 498 -6.66 -21.48 -14.37
N ILE A 499 -6.02 -21.43 -15.53
CA ILE A 499 -6.41 -20.65 -16.70
C ILE A 499 -6.65 -21.65 -17.82
N ASN A 500 -7.90 -21.76 -18.27
CA ASN A 500 -8.29 -22.65 -19.36
C ASN A 500 -8.64 -21.82 -20.60
N TYR A 501 -7.89 -22.04 -21.68
CA TYR A 501 -8.06 -21.36 -22.95
C TYR A 501 -9.09 -22.09 -23.81
N ALA A 502 -9.76 -21.35 -24.70
CA ALA A 502 -10.58 -21.97 -25.73
C ALA A 502 -9.71 -22.68 -26.76
N GLU A 503 -10.13 -23.88 -27.14
CA GLU A 503 -9.56 -24.62 -28.28
C GLU A 503 -9.77 -23.84 -29.58
N ASP A 504 -8.75 -23.79 -30.42
CA ASP A 504 -8.85 -23.16 -31.74
C ASP A 504 -9.36 -24.18 -32.75
N SER A 505 -10.68 -24.28 -32.85
CA SER A 505 -11.36 -25.16 -33.81
C SER A 505 -11.03 -24.86 -35.29
N ILE A 506 -10.47 -23.69 -35.62
CA ILE A 506 -10.16 -23.28 -37.00
C ILE A 506 -8.79 -23.81 -37.41
N THR A 507 -7.77 -23.62 -36.57
CA THR A 507 -6.40 -24.06 -36.90
C THR A 507 -6.06 -25.45 -36.34
N GLY A 508 -6.88 -25.99 -35.43
CA GLY A 508 -6.62 -27.26 -34.74
C GLY A 508 -5.42 -27.17 -33.79
N ASN A 509 -4.96 -25.96 -33.45
CA ASN A 509 -3.87 -25.73 -32.52
C ASN A 509 -4.42 -25.24 -31.19
N ASP A 510 -4.39 -26.11 -30.19
CA ASP A 510 -4.82 -25.75 -28.85
C ASP A 510 -3.65 -25.16 -28.06
N TRP A 511 -3.92 -24.04 -27.40
CA TRP A 511 -2.98 -23.47 -26.44
C TRP A 511 -3.03 -24.30 -25.17
N TYR A 512 -1.87 -24.70 -24.64
CA TYR A 512 -1.83 -25.34 -23.33
C TYR A 512 -2.36 -24.40 -22.25
N ASP A 513 -3.24 -24.94 -21.41
CA ASP A 513 -3.76 -24.28 -20.22
C ASP A 513 -2.66 -24.10 -19.16
N THR A 514 -2.96 -23.33 -18.12
CA THR A 514 -2.02 -23.09 -17.02
C THR A 514 -2.62 -23.54 -15.69
N LEU A 515 -1.93 -24.42 -14.96
CA LEU A 515 -2.25 -24.81 -13.59
C LEU A 515 -1.29 -24.12 -12.60
N TYR A 516 -1.82 -23.64 -11.48
CA TYR A 516 -1.06 -23.07 -10.36
C TYR A 516 -1.30 -23.90 -9.10
N THR A 517 -0.21 -24.44 -8.54
CA THR A 517 -0.23 -25.20 -7.29
C THR A 517 0.65 -24.53 -6.25
N TRP A 518 0.10 -24.32 -5.05
CA TRP A 518 0.85 -23.80 -3.91
C TRP A 518 1.13 -24.91 -2.91
N ASP A 519 2.40 -25.06 -2.55
CA ASP A 519 2.86 -25.98 -1.51
C ASP A 519 3.47 -25.20 -0.33
N PHE A 520 2.88 -25.38 0.85
CA PHE A 520 3.33 -24.80 2.12
C PHE A 520 3.79 -25.88 3.11
N THR A 521 4.00 -27.13 2.66
CA THR A 521 4.37 -28.26 3.53
C THR A 521 5.68 -28.01 4.26
N THR A 522 6.68 -27.47 3.56
CA THR A 522 7.90 -26.93 4.16
C THR A 522 7.66 -25.49 4.54
N ALA A 523 7.24 -25.27 5.80
CA ALA A 523 6.82 -23.97 6.29
C ALA A 523 7.77 -22.85 5.88
N THR A 524 9.09 -23.04 5.96
CA THR A 524 10.14 -22.03 5.69
C THR A 524 10.62 -21.95 4.23
N SER A 525 10.06 -22.76 3.35
CA SER A 525 10.42 -22.80 1.92
C SER A 525 9.18 -23.06 1.04
N PRO A 526 8.17 -22.17 1.03
CA PRO A 526 6.97 -22.35 0.23
C PRO A 526 7.31 -22.46 -1.26
N LYS A 527 6.52 -23.23 -2.00
CA LYS A 527 6.67 -23.37 -3.45
C LYS A 527 5.40 -22.98 -4.19
N ARG A 528 5.56 -22.32 -5.34
CA ARG A 528 4.53 -22.22 -6.37
C ARG A 528 4.99 -23.00 -7.59
N ILE A 529 4.19 -23.95 -8.02
CA ILE A 529 4.42 -24.74 -9.22
C ILE A 529 3.42 -24.26 -10.28
N ILE A 530 3.92 -23.90 -11.46
CA ILE A 530 3.14 -23.47 -12.61
C ILE A 530 3.33 -24.52 -13.69
N GLU A 531 2.26 -25.13 -14.16
CA GLU A 531 2.31 -26.21 -15.14
C GLU A 531 1.52 -25.81 -16.39
N TYR A 532 2.08 -26.13 -17.56
CA TYR A 532 1.43 -25.91 -18.85
C TYR A 532 0.98 -27.27 -19.40
N CYS A 533 -0.33 -27.47 -19.43
CA CYS A 533 -0.96 -28.76 -19.70
C CYS A 533 -2.39 -28.56 -20.17
N ASN A 534 -3.11 -29.62 -20.51
CA ASN A 534 -4.56 -29.58 -20.67
C ASN A 534 -5.19 -29.75 -19.29
N LEU A 535 -6.05 -28.81 -18.89
CA LEU A 535 -6.71 -28.89 -17.61
C LEU A 535 -7.94 -29.81 -17.66
N ASN A 536 -8.20 -30.46 -16.53
CA ASN A 536 -9.44 -31.20 -16.34
C ASN A 536 -10.67 -30.28 -16.36
N LYS A 537 -11.87 -30.89 -16.40
CA LYS A 537 -13.15 -30.16 -16.41
C LYS A 537 -13.33 -29.18 -15.24
N ASN A 538 -12.70 -29.43 -14.10
CA ASN A 538 -12.76 -28.57 -12.91
C ASN A 538 -11.63 -27.52 -12.86
N SER A 539 -10.74 -27.52 -13.87
CA SER A 539 -9.56 -26.67 -13.97
C SER A 539 -8.69 -26.68 -12.72
N ASN A 540 -8.52 -27.84 -12.08
CA ASN A 540 -7.78 -27.99 -10.83
C ASN A 540 -6.67 -29.04 -10.87
N ARG A 541 -6.45 -29.66 -12.03
CA ARG A 541 -5.40 -30.67 -12.28
C ARG A 541 -5.13 -30.75 -13.78
N CYS A 542 -3.91 -31.11 -14.16
CA CYS A 542 -3.57 -31.53 -15.52
C CYS A 542 -4.14 -32.92 -15.85
N ASP A 543 -4.73 -33.07 -17.04
CA ASP A 543 -5.20 -34.37 -17.56
C ASP A 543 -4.11 -35.12 -18.35
N ASN A 544 -3.08 -34.41 -18.80
CA ASN A 544 -1.88 -34.94 -19.43
C ASN A 544 -0.63 -34.54 -18.64
N THR A 545 0.52 -35.11 -19.01
CA THR A 545 1.82 -34.65 -18.51
C THR A 545 2.04 -33.20 -18.92
N SER A 546 2.49 -32.39 -17.96
CA SER A 546 2.86 -31.00 -18.23
C SER A 546 4.00 -30.94 -19.25
N VAL A 547 3.85 -30.11 -20.29
CA VAL A 547 4.87 -29.91 -21.31
C VAL A 547 5.92 -28.88 -20.90
N HIS A 548 5.60 -28.06 -19.91
CA HIS A 548 6.50 -27.07 -19.34
C HIS A 548 6.10 -26.81 -17.89
N SER A 549 7.06 -26.76 -16.98
CA SER A 549 6.80 -26.44 -15.59
C SER A 549 7.78 -25.41 -15.07
N ILE A 550 7.28 -24.51 -14.25
CA ILE A 550 8.03 -23.49 -13.54
C ILE A 550 7.82 -23.72 -12.05
N THR A 551 8.89 -24.00 -11.31
CA THR A 551 8.86 -24.09 -9.85
C THR A 551 9.55 -22.88 -9.25
N GLU A 552 8.79 -22.08 -8.54
CA GLU A 552 9.26 -20.95 -7.76
C GLU A 552 9.34 -21.36 -6.29
N THR A 553 10.52 -21.33 -5.70
CA THR A 553 10.70 -21.56 -4.26
C THR A 553 10.96 -20.24 -3.56
N TYR A 554 10.28 -20.00 -2.47
CA TYR A 554 10.31 -18.76 -1.70
C TYR A 554 11.00 -18.95 -0.35
N ASP A 555 11.48 -17.87 0.26
CA ASP A 555 11.79 -17.84 1.68
C ASP A 555 10.53 -17.65 2.52
N GLY A 556 10.69 -17.61 3.85
CA GLY A 556 9.53 -17.51 4.72
C GLY A 556 8.85 -16.15 4.82
N LEU A 557 9.43 -15.13 4.18
CA LEU A 557 8.82 -13.83 3.96
C LEU A 557 8.15 -13.74 2.58
N MET A 558 8.07 -14.85 1.85
CA MET A 558 7.54 -14.95 0.49
C MET A 558 8.38 -14.18 -0.55
N ARG A 559 9.70 -14.09 -0.37
CA ARG A 559 10.63 -13.58 -1.40
C ARG A 559 11.17 -14.75 -2.22
N LEU A 560 11.21 -14.62 -3.55
CA LEU A 560 11.61 -15.69 -4.47
C LEU A 560 13.09 -16.04 -4.25
N LYS A 561 13.42 -17.26 -3.82
CA LYS A 561 14.81 -17.73 -3.65
C LYS A 561 15.34 -18.44 -4.89
N THR A 562 14.52 -19.30 -5.49
CA THR A 562 14.90 -20.05 -6.68
C THR A 562 13.76 -20.09 -7.69
N LEU A 563 14.13 -20.06 -8.96
CA LEU A 563 13.24 -20.26 -10.09
C LEU A 563 13.82 -21.42 -10.90
N GLU A 564 13.06 -22.51 -11.04
CA GLU A 564 13.43 -23.67 -11.85
C GLU A 564 12.44 -23.81 -12.99
N GLU A 565 12.93 -23.96 -14.21
CA GLU A 565 12.12 -24.17 -15.40
C GLU A 565 12.52 -25.48 -16.07
N THR A 566 11.53 -26.28 -16.44
CA THR A 566 11.75 -27.54 -17.16
C THR A 566 10.75 -27.71 -18.30
N ASP A 567 11.19 -28.31 -19.40
CA ASP A 567 10.34 -28.80 -20.50
C ASP A 567 10.06 -30.30 -20.39
N GLY A 568 10.43 -30.93 -19.27
CA GLY A 568 10.38 -32.38 -19.05
C GLY A 568 11.71 -33.09 -19.31
N ASP A 569 12.58 -32.53 -20.16
CA ASP A 569 13.87 -33.14 -20.53
C ASP A 569 15.05 -32.37 -19.95
N LYS A 570 15.00 -31.03 -20.03
CA LYS A 570 16.04 -30.12 -19.58
C LYS A 570 15.50 -29.25 -18.48
N THR A 571 16.34 -28.99 -17.48
CA THR A 571 16.02 -28.09 -16.37
C THR A 571 17.06 -26.99 -16.31
N ARG A 572 16.58 -25.75 -16.16
CA ARG A 572 17.41 -24.59 -15.88
C ARG A 572 16.95 -23.88 -14.63
N SER A 573 17.88 -23.28 -13.89
CA SER A 573 17.55 -22.62 -12.63
C SER A 573 18.19 -21.25 -12.44
N LYS A 574 17.55 -20.40 -11.65
CA LYS A 574 18.10 -19.14 -11.14
C LYS A 574 18.00 -19.09 -9.64
N ASN A 575 18.96 -18.42 -9.02
CA ASN A 575 18.99 -18.15 -7.59
C ASN A 575 18.96 -16.64 -7.34
N TYR A 576 18.26 -16.24 -6.28
CA TYR A 576 18.08 -14.85 -5.89
C TYR A 576 18.47 -14.66 -4.43
N LYS A 577 18.99 -13.47 -4.09
CA LYS A 577 19.24 -13.05 -2.71
C LYS A 577 18.75 -11.64 -2.49
N TYR A 578 18.38 -11.34 -1.24
CA TYR A 578 17.84 -10.04 -0.85
C TYR A 578 18.57 -9.49 0.36
N ASP A 579 18.57 -8.16 0.48
CA ASP A 579 18.98 -7.49 1.71
C ASP A 579 17.87 -7.50 2.78
N LYS A 580 18.16 -6.88 3.92
CA LYS A 580 17.22 -6.70 5.04
C LYS A 580 15.99 -5.83 4.71
N ASN A 581 16.05 -5.03 3.64
CA ASN A 581 14.96 -4.19 3.17
C ASN A 581 14.11 -4.89 2.09
N GLY A 582 14.44 -6.14 1.75
CA GLY A 582 13.74 -6.91 0.72
C GLY A 582 14.17 -6.56 -0.72
N LYS A 583 15.26 -5.83 -0.91
CA LYS A 583 15.79 -5.51 -2.24
C LYS A 583 16.68 -6.64 -2.74
N GLN A 584 16.55 -7.00 -4.01
CA GLN A 584 17.40 -7.99 -4.66
C GLN A 584 18.85 -7.49 -4.70
N ILE A 585 19.77 -8.26 -4.10
CA ILE A 585 21.21 -8.02 -4.10
C ILE A 585 21.99 -9.00 -4.98
N PHE A 586 21.32 -10.07 -5.44
CA PHE A 586 21.92 -11.04 -6.35
C PHE A 586 20.84 -11.75 -7.17
N GLU A 587 21.14 -11.97 -8.44
CA GLU A 587 20.43 -12.90 -9.35
C GLU A 587 21.47 -13.68 -10.16
N SER A 588 21.38 -15.00 -10.16
CA SER A 588 22.28 -15.83 -10.98
C SER A 588 21.89 -15.84 -12.45
N TYR A 589 22.86 -16.09 -13.32
CA TYR A 589 22.57 -16.57 -14.67
C TYR A 589 21.94 -17.95 -14.62
N TRP A 590 21.28 -18.35 -15.72
CA TRP A 590 20.65 -19.66 -15.83
C TRP A 590 21.66 -20.78 -15.58
N SER A 591 21.33 -21.68 -14.65
CA SER A 591 22.10 -22.84 -14.26
C SER A 591 23.56 -22.51 -13.90
N SER A 592 23.78 -21.35 -13.28
CA SER A 592 25.10 -20.87 -12.88
C SER A 592 25.12 -20.37 -11.44
N SER A 593 26.28 -20.41 -10.78
CA SER A 593 26.53 -19.69 -9.54
C SER A 593 26.97 -18.24 -9.76
N ASN A 594 27.33 -17.89 -11.00
CA ASN A 594 27.66 -16.53 -11.42
C ASN A 594 26.40 -15.74 -11.75
N GLY A 595 26.48 -14.41 -11.69
CA GLY A 595 25.30 -13.58 -11.90
C GLY A 595 25.56 -12.08 -11.81
N ILE A 596 24.50 -11.37 -11.46
CA ILE A 596 24.48 -9.92 -11.27
C ILE A 596 24.28 -9.67 -9.78
N SER A 597 25.20 -8.96 -9.15
CA SER A 597 25.05 -8.46 -7.78
C SER A 597 24.81 -6.96 -7.78
N THR A 598 23.94 -6.50 -6.87
CA THR A 598 23.63 -5.08 -6.68
C THR A 598 23.83 -4.73 -5.22
N THR A 599 24.55 -3.65 -4.95
CA THR A 599 24.63 -3.07 -3.60
C THR A 599 23.90 -1.74 -3.58
N TYR A 600 23.30 -1.44 -2.43
CA TYR A 600 22.57 -0.21 -2.19
C TYR A 600 23.23 0.57 -1.06
N ASP A 601 23.11 1.90 -1.08
CA ASP A 601 23.34 2.71 0.10
C ASP A 601 22.16 2.54 1.08
N GLY A 602 22.28 3.04 2.31
CA GLY A 602 21.14 2.94 3.24
C GLY A 602 20.05 3.98 3.05
N LEU A 603 20.11 4.82 2.01
CA LEU A 603 18.93 5.48 1.46
C LEU A 603 18.27 4.63 0.37
N SER A 604 18.68 3.37 0.23
CA SER A 604 18.11 2.40 -0.70
C SER A 604 18.36 2.74 -2.18
N ARG A 605 19.42 3.49 -2.49
CA ARG A 605 19.83 3.82 -3.87
C ARG A 605 20.95 2.91 -4.34
N VAL A 606 21.04 2.61 -5.64
CA VAL A 606 22.08 1.72 -6.18
C VAL A 606 23.44 2.39 -6.02
N LEU A 607 24.41 1.69 -5.42
CA LEU A 607 25.81 2.11 -5.34
C LEU A 607 26.71 1.36 -6.31
N LYS A 608 26.42 0.07 -6.55
CA LYS A 608 27.24 -0.77 -7.40
C LYS A 608 26.41 -1.87 -8.04
N VAL A 609 26.69 -2.14 -9.30
CA VAL A 609 26.20 -3.32 -10.03
C VAL A 609 27.40 -4.07 -10.58
N ALA A 610 27.64 -5.28 -10.10
CA ALA A 610 28.72 -6.13 -10.60
C ALA A 610 28.16 -7.32 -11.38
N LYS A 611 28.77 -7.61 -12.52
CA LYS A 611 28.40 -8.73 -13.38
C LYS A 611 29.58 -9.71 -13.42
N SER A 612 29.36 -10.96 -13.02
CA SER A 612 30.41 -11.98 -13.04
C SER A 612 31.08 -12.07 -14.42
N GLY A 613 32.38 -11.81 -14.48
CA GLY A 613 33.19 -11.85 -15.71
C GLY A 613 33.14 -10.60 -16.60
N LEU A 614 32.34 -9.59 -16.26
CA LEU A 614 32.15 -8.37 -17.07
C LEU A 614 32.46 -7.06 -16.30
N GLY A 615 33.04 -7.18 -15.11
CA GLY A 615 33.38 -6.05 -14.25
C GLY A 615 32.20 -5.47 -13.47
N GLU A 616 32.33 -4.21 -13.07
CA GLU A 616 31.38 -3.52 -12.20
C GLU A 616 31.13 -2.08 -12.64
N ALA A 617 29.92 -1.60 -12.38
CA ALA A 617 29.55 -0.21 -12.54
C ALA A 617 29.26 0.39 -11.16
N ASN A 618 29.86 1.55 -10.87
CA ASN A 618 29.75 2.25 -9.59
C ASN A 618 28.95 3.55 -9.76
N TYR A 619 28.14 3.88 -8.76
CA TYR A 619 27.24 5.03 -8.75
C TYR A 619 27.58 5.93 -7.56
N ALA A 620 27.85 7.20 -7.83
CA ALA A 620 28.03 8.23 -6.81
C ALA A 620 26.94 9.29 -6.93
N TYR A 621 26.25 9.57 -5.82
CA TYR A 621 25.25 10.63 -5.72
C TYR A 621 25.94 11.90 -5.24
N LEU A 622 25.93 12.94 -6.07
CA LEU A 622 26.72 14.15 -5.85
C LEU A 622 25.80 15.36 -5.60
N GLN A 623 26.40 16.42 -5.04
CA GLN A 623 25.76 17.73 -4.92
C GLN A 623 25.30 18.26 -6.29
N GLY A 624 24.22 19.03 -6.30
CA GLY A 624 23.55 19.51 -7.51
C GLY A 624 22.58 18.48 -8.11
N ASN A 625 22.09 17.53 -7.31
CA ASN A 625 21.18 16.46 -7.73
C ASN A 625 21.74 15.67 -8.94
N LYS A 626 22.95 15.13 -8.79
CA LYS A 626 23.68 14.43 -9.86
C LYS A 626 23.95 12.98 -9.51
N ILE A 627 24.02 12.14 -10.54
CA ILE A 627 24.54 10.77 -10.46
C ILE A 627 25.76 10.67 -11.37
N GLN A 628 26.89 10.25 -10.81
CA GLN A 628 28.07 9.84 -11.56
C GLN A 628 28.09 8.31 -11.65
N LEU A 629 28.10 7.80 -12.88
CA LEU A 629 28.24 6.39 -13.21
C LEU A 629 29.65 6.15 -13.76
N THR A 630 30.43 5.30 -13.09
CA THR A 630 31.70 4.79 -13.62
C THR A 630 31.50 3.34 -14.05
N ASP A 631 31.70 3.05 -15.33
CA ASP A 631 31.52 1.71 -15.89
C ASP A 631 32.73 0.77 -15.61
N ALA A 632 32.64 -0.47 -16.10
CA ALA A 632 33.66 -1.48 -15.91
C ALA A 632 34.99 -1.19 -16.65
N GLU A 633 34.97 -0.29 -17.63
CA GLU A 633 36.15 0.17 -18.37
C GLU A 633 36.75 1.45 -17.73
N ASN A 634 36.19 1.92 -16.61
CA ASN A 634 36.48 3.18 -15.92
C ASN A 634 36.05 4.44 -16.68
N ASN A 635 35.17 4.32 -17.67
CA ASN A 635 34.57 5.50 -18.29
C ASN A 635 33.54 6.09 -17.33
N THR A 636 33.53 7.41 -17.20
CA THR A 636 32.65 8.12 -16.27
C THR A 636 31.62 8.97 -17.00
N THR A 637 30.35 8.75 -16.70
CA THR A 637 29.23 9.58 -17.15
C THR A 637 28.61 10.29 -15.94
N THR A 638 28.48 11.61 -15.97
CA THR A 638 27.78 12.36 -14.91
C THR A 638 26.49 12.95 -15.44
N THR A 639 25.37 12.61 -14.83
CA THR A 639 24.04 13.11 -15.19
C THR A 639 23.52 14.02 -14.09
N THR A 640 23.14 15.25 -14.44
CA THR A 640 22.44 16.20 -13.57
C THR A 640 20.93 16.11 -13.84
N TYR A 641 20.11 16.06 -12.79
CA TYR A 641 18.67 15.88 -12.90
C TYR A 641 17.88 17.09 -12.40
N GLN A 642 16.74 17.35 -13.05
CA GLN A 642 15.74 18.31 -12.57
C GLN A 642 15.06 17.79 -11.30
N ALA A 643 14.98 18.62 -10.28
CA ALA A 643 14.26 18.35 -9.04
C ALA A 643 13.57 19.63 -8.55
N PHE A 644 12.51 19.44 -7.78
CA PHE A 644 11.78 20.51 -7.09
C PHE A 644 11.31 19.97 -5.75
N GLY A 645 11.64 20.64 -4.64
CA GLY A 645 11.11 20.31 -3.30
C GLY A 645 11.56 18.96 -2.69
N SER A 646 12.05 18.02 -3.51
CA SER A 646 12.64 16.75 -3.10
C SER A 646 13.63 16.22 -4.18
N PRO A 647 14.59 15.35 -3.82
CA PRO A 647 15.47 14.70 -4.81
C PRO A 647 14.68 13.93 -5.87
N SER A 648 15.05 14.08 -7.14
CA SER A 648 14.46 13.31 -8.26
C SER A 648 15.53 13.02 -9.31
N TYR A 649 15.53 11.79 -9.84
CA TYR A 649 16.49 11.32 -10.85
C TYR A 649 15.78 10.84 -12.12
N GLU A 650 14.58 11.35 -12.41
CA GLU A 650 13.76 10.92 -13.55
C GLU A 650 14.03 11.74 -14.83
N ARG A 651 14.44 13.00 -14.69
CA ARG A 651 14.59 13.95 -15.80
C ARG A 651 16.00 14.53 -15.86
N ALA A 652 16.83 14.01 -16.76
CA ALA A 652 18.15 14.56 -17.01
C ALA A 652 18.04 15.96 -17.64
N ILE A 653 18.85 16.90 -17.15
CA ILE A 653 19.00 18.25 -17.73
C ILE A 653 20.41 18.50 -18.27
N GLU A 654 21.37 17.68 -17.85
CA GLU A 654 22.75 17.70 -18.34
C GLU A 654 23.34 16.29 -18.25
N ILE A 655 24.02 15.82 -19.29
CA ILE A 655 24.76 14.55 -19.31
C ILE A 655 26.17 14.86 -19.80
N LYS A 656 27.18 14.61 -18.97
CA LYS A 656 28.59 14.68 -19.33
C LYS A 656 29.10 13.27 -19.59
N SER A 657 29.32 12.96 -20.85
CA SER A 657 29.77 11.66 -21.32
C SER A 657 31.30 11.54 -21.32
N PRO A 658 31.88 10.32 -21.23
CA PRO A 658 33.32 10.10 -21.12
C PRO A 658 34.13 10.59 -22.33
N GLU A 659 33.53 10.67 -23.51
CA GLU A 659 34.12 11.18 -24.75
C GLU A 659 34.29 12.72 -24.79
N SER A 660 34.15 13.40 -23.64
CA SER A 660 34.15 14.86 -23.53
C SER A 660 33.02 15.52 -24.34
N VAL A 661 31.86 14.86 -24.38
CA VAL A 661 30.61 15.40 -24.93
C VAL A 661 29.69 15.79 -23.79
N THR A 662 29.13 16.99 -23.86
CA THR A 662 28.07 17.45 -22.94
C THR A 662 26.75 17.52 -23.69
N THR A 663 25.72 16.87 -23.15
CA THR A 663 24.35 16.94 -23.63
C THR A 663 23.53 17.78 -22.64
N THR A 664 23.06 18.95 -23.06
CA THR A 664 22.16 19.81 -22.27
C THR A 664 20.73 19.65 -22.75
N ILE A 665 19.81 19.46 -21.82
CA ILE A 665 18.39 19.22 -22.09
C ILE A 665 17.58 20.31 -21.39
N GLU A 666 17.00 21.20 -22.19
CA GLU A 666 16.12 22.25 -21.67
C GLU A 666 14.72 21.67 -21.44
N ILE A 667 14.34 21.55 -20.17
CA ILE A 667 13.06 21.00 -19.72
C ILE A 667 12.34 22.06 -18.91
N ASP A 668 11.10 22.33 -19.26
CA ASP A 668 10.25 23.26 -18.51
C ASP A 668 9.67 22.62 -17.22
N VAL A 669 8.85 23.40 -16.50
CA VAL A 669 8.20 22.96 -15.26
C VAL A 669 7.11 21.89 -15.48
N PHE A 670 6.59 21.77 -16.71
CA PHE A 670 5.61 20.76 -17.11
C PHE A 670 6.27 19.43 -17.49
N GLY A 671 7.60 19.43 -17.67
CA GLY A 671 8.37 18.26 -18.08
C GLY A 671 8.52 18.14 -19.60
N LEU A 672 8.21 19.20 -20.36
CA LEU A 672 8.38 19.21 -21.81
C LEU A 672 9.80 19.62 -22.16
N THR A 673 10.43 18.85 -23.05
CA THR A 673 11.77 19.14 -23.55
C THR A 673 11.68 20.12 -24.71
N HIS A 674 12.26 21.31 -24.59
CA HIS A 674 12.28 22.33 -25.65
C HIS A 674 13.49 22.19 -26.56
N SER A 675 14.65 21.83 -26.00
CA SER A 675 15.85 21.57 -26.79
C SER A 675 16.75 20.52 -26.18
N ILE A 676 17.48 19.81 -27.05
CA ILE A 676 18.57 18.90 -26.70
C ILE A 676 19.79 19.36 -27.48
N ALA A 677 20.79 19.89 -26.81
CA ALA A 677 22.04 20.33 -27.40
C ALA A 677 23.18 19.39 -27.01
N GLN A 678 23.92 18.87 -27.99
CA GLN A 678 25.14 18.11 -27.77
C GLN A 678 26.33 18.91 -28.25
N GLU A 679 27.30 19.14 -27.37
CA GLU A 679 28.54 19.84 -27.67
C GLU A 679 29.76 18.97 -27.35
N GLY A 680 30.77 19.02 -28.20
CA GLY A 680 32.01 18.26 -28.01
C GLY A 680 32.91 18.28 -29.24
N LEU A 681 34.01 17.54 -29.17
CA LEU A 681 34.92 17.39 -30.29
C LEU A 681 34.40 16.34 -31.28
N THR A 682 34.43 16.68 -32.56
CA THR A 682 34.25 15.70 -33.64
C THR A 682 35.45 14.75 -33.70
N LYS A 683 35.32 13.64 -34.44
CA LYS A 683 36.45 12.74 -34.72
C LYS A 683 37.65 13.45 -35.36
N ALA A 684 37.42 14.56 -36.08
CA ALA A 684 38.47 15.37 -36.69
C ALA A 684 39.10 16.41 -35.73
N GLY A 685 38.72 16.41 -34.44
CA GLY A 685 39.23 17.33 -33.43
C GLY A 685 38.62 18.74 -33.45
N ALA A 686 37.65 19.01 -34.32
CA ALA A 686 36.93 20.29 -34.34
C ALA A 686 35.77 20.28 -33.33
N PHE A 687 35.63 21.35 -32.54
CA PHE A 687 34.50 21.55 -31.65
C PHE A 687 33.21 21.79 -32.46
N LYS A 688 32.13 21.13 -32.08
CA LYS A 688 30.83 21.24 -32.76
C LYS A 688 29.70 21.12 -31.75
N THR A 689 28.65 21.90 -31.99
CA THR A 689 27.37 21.79 -31.29
C THR A 689 26.28 21.39 -32.27
N ILE A 690 25.43 20.44 -31.88
CA ILE A 690 24.24 20.02 -32.63
C ILE A 690 23.05 20.16 -31.69
N THR A 691 21.99 20.82 -32.16
CA THR A 691 20.79 21.08 -31.33
C THR A 691 19.55 20.56 -32.03
N GLU A 692 18.80 19.71 -31.33
CA GLU A 692 17.41 19.37 -31.63
C GLU A 692 16.50 20.37 -30.89
N ASN A 693 15.54 20.98 -31.58
CA ASN A 693 14.48 21.78 -30.95
C ASN A 693 13.13 21.09 -31.11
N ARG A 694 12.26 21.24 -30.11
CA ARG A 694 10.92 20.68 -30.07
C ARG A 694 9.91 21.78 -29.82
N TYR A 695 8.83 21.78 -30.59
CA TYR A 695 7.77 22.76 -30.52
C TYR A 695 6.45 22.08 -30.21
N TYR A 696 5.66 22.71 -29.34
CA TYR A 696 4.41 22.18 -28.84
C TYR A 696 3.25 23.13 -29.19
N ASP A 697 2.05 22.58 -29.40
CA ASP A 697 0.85 23.39 -29.56
C ASP A 697 0.37 24.04 -28.24
N GLU A 698 -0.76 24.75 -28.31
CA GLU A 698 -1.40 25.35 -27.15
C GLU A 698 -1.79 24.32 -26.07
N HIS A 699 -2.09 23.08 -26.48
CA HIS A 699 -2.43 21.94 -25.63
C HIS A 699 -1.22 21.10 -25.20
N LYS A 700 0.00 21.58 -25.46
CA LYS A 700 1.27 20.95 -25.06
C LYS A 700 1.52 19.58 -25.71
N GLN A 701 0.97 19.35 -26.90
CA GLN A 701 1.28 18.19 -27.74
C GLN A 701 2.46 18.51 -28.65
N LEU A 702 3.39 17.57 -28.84
CA LEU A 702 4.56 17.77 -29.72
C LEU A 702 4.09 17.91 -31.18
N CYS A 703 4.41 19.04 -31.82
CA CYS A 703 4.03 19.32 -33.21
C CYS A 703 5.17 19.23 -34.19
N LEU A 704 6.37 19.66 -33.78
CA LEU A 704 7.52 19.74 -34.66
C LEU A 704 8.80 19.45 -33.89
N THR A 705 9.69 18.68 -34.52
CA THR A 705 11.07 18.50 -34.09
C THR A 705 11.98 18.97 -35.23
N THR A 706 12.88 19.91 -34.97
CA THR A 706 13.86 20.39 -35.95
C THR A 706 15.25 19.96 -35.57
N ARG A 707 16.01 19.40 -36.51
CA ARG A 707 17.40 18.96 -36.31
C ARG A 707 18.25 19.25 -37.55
N PRO A 708 19.56 19.49 -37.42
CA PRO A 708 20.44 19.74 -38.56
C PRO A 708 20.60 18.57 -39.55
N ASP A 709 20.33 17.33 -39.12
CA ASP A 709 20.44 16.10 -39.92
C ASP A 709 19.14 15.72 -40.64
N VAL A 710 18.03 16.37 -40.34
CA VAL A 710 16.72 16.17 -40.99
C VAL A 710 16.43 17.43 -41.82
N ARG A 711 16.66 17.33 -43.14
CA ARG A 711 16.38 18.40 -44.11
C ARG A 711 14.93 18.42 -44.55
#